data_AF-A0A285CDC6-F1
#
_entry.id   AF-A0A285CDC6-F1
#
_cell.length_a   1.000
_cell.length_b   1.000
_cell.length_c   1.000
_cell.angle_alpha   90.00
_cell.angle_beta   90.00
_cell.angle_gamma   90.00
#
_symmetry.space_group_name_H-M   'P 1'
#
loop_
_entity.id
_entity.type
_entity.pdbx_description
1 polymer ?
#
loop_
_entity_poly.entity_id
_entity_poly.type
_entity_poly.pdbx_seq_one_letter_code
_entity_poly.pdbx_strand_id
1 'polypeptide(L)'
;MTVHRLRPRQERNDHAQPALNGATPVDARVAHRREEPAVPFAAPRITAEARRAAQRVLMSGWLTMGPETELFEREFAAHVRAAHAVAVSSCTAALELALRALRLPPGADVLVPAITFCGAAQAVLHAGLRPVLVDVDPRTAMPTPTTVAHAARACGCPHAMMVLHYAGAPAPVAELAEAARLPLTHVVEDAAHALGATLGDRPVGALSRATCFSFYATKNLPIGEGGMVTTDDPDLAEWIRRARLHGMSTDAWRRHLPGGSWHYTVEEAGLKANMTDVQAAIGRAQLRHLGTWQERRHAVADRYDAALRAVPGIEPLRSAAPGRHARHLYVVRILERYGTARDELVERLAADGIGTSVHFVPLHHLPHLRSRALVPPGGLPGADELFPQLLSLPLHPGLGEQAVDRVCAGLARLGGGQRTAAALRPTALRTLVIGAGEAGRALARDLSRTPEFGLEPVGFLDDDPAKQLGGAVAELPVLGELAATRTTVLDQGIEAVVVAIPGLAPDHFRRVARAAEAAGASVRYLPSFIAALRRDVVGSDMRELDVSELIGRAEMHIVSPDARAVVAGRRVLVTGAGGSIGSELCHQVRAFGPGRLFLLDHDESNLHSLQLELYGDALCSDDIVISDIRDRPRIDQVFRELRPDVVFHAAAHKHLPLLELHPCEGVKSNVRGTENLLQAASRAGTERFVLISTDKAADPVSVLGATKHLAELLVRQAQDGAPPGSVFTAVRFGNVLGSRGSLLSVLAQQISSGSPVTVTHPDVTRFFMTVEEAVGLVLEAARMAEGGEVFVLDMSSPVRIVDLVRKFAHSVHVPDVDIRFTGLRPGEKLNETLFAAHEQHERTAHPRILSALSTADETPLPELLPDLYTAADRNDSAEVRRVLAKLLPGFPAHEPAQRAHTALADPYPDDF
;
A
#
# COMPACT_ATOMS: atom_id res chain seq x y z
N MET A 1 -59.02 28.50 29.10
CA MET A 1 -59.28 27.50 30.16
C MET A 1 -58.67 26.20 29.69
N THR A 2 -57.77 25.49 30.36
CA THR A 2 -57.00 25.67 31.60
C THR A 2 -55.82 24.70 31.50
N VAL A 3 -54.70 25.09 32.09
CA VAL A 3 -53.43 24.39 32.26
C VAL A 3 -53.59 23.09 33.06
N HIS A 4 -52.74 22.08 32.86
CA HIS A 4 -52.06 21.37 33.96
C HIS A 4 -50.90 20.46 33.50
N ARG A 5 -49.68 20.85 33.93
CA ARG A 5 -48.50 19.98 34.11
C ARG A 5 -48.68 19.12 35.36
N LEU A 6 -48.17 17.88 35.37
CA LEU A 6 -47.71 17.18 36.57
C LEU A 6 -46.56 16.20 36.23
N ARG A 7 -45.54 16.17 37.12
CA ARG A 7 -44.38 15.26 37.17
C ARG A 7 -44.78 13.87 37.72
N PRO A 8 -43.89 12.86 37.59
CA PRO A 8 -43.46 12.08 38.77
C PRO A 8 -41.91 11.89 38.75
N ARG A 9 -41.13 12.09 39.82
CA ARG A 9 -40.98 11.46 41.15
C ARG A 9 -40.51 9.98 41.12
N GLN A 10 -39.27 9.80 41.58
CA GLN A 10 -38.57 8.54 41.90
C GLN A 10 -39.31 7.72 42.96
N GLU A 11 -39.21 6.40 42.84
CA GLU A 11 -39.22 5.49 44.00
C GLU A 11 -38.36 4.23 43.70
N ARG A 12 -37.58 3.84 44.71
CA ARG A 12 -36.70 2.66 44.77
C ARG A 12 -37.52 1.43 45.13
N ASN A 13 -37.06 0.25 44.74
CA ASN A 13 -37.38 -0.99 45.45
C ASN A 13 -36.14 -1.91 45.49
N ASP A 14 -35.68 -2.17 46.72
CA ASP A 14 -34.78 -3.27 47.09
C ASP A 14 -35.62 -4.53 47.34
N HIS A 15 -35.13 -5.72 46.96
CA HIS A 15 -35.32 -6.99 47.67
C HIS A 15 -34.33 -8.05 47.15
N ALA A 16 -34.02 -9.03 48.01
CA ALA A 16 -32.69 -9.62 48.19
C ALA A 16 -32.59 -11.14 47.93
N GLN A 17 -31.36 -11.58 47.59
CA GLN A 17 -30.65 -12.86 47.90
C GLN A 17 -31.17 -14.21 47.30
N PRO A 18 -30.33 -15.29 47.17
CA PRO A 18 -29.15 -15.64 47.99
C PRO A 18 -27.88 -16.19 47.28
N ALA A 19 -26.85 -16.39 48.11
CA ALA A 19 -25.49 -16.85 47.82
C ALA A 19 -25.33 -18.38 47.66
N LEU A 20 -24.18 -18.83 47.09
CA LEU A 20 -23.25 -19.81 47.71
C LEU A 20 -22.01 -20.11 46.83
N ASN A 21 -20.84 -19.70 47.36
CA ASN A 21 -19.54 -20.37 47.46
C ASN A 21 -18.90 -21.17 46.30
N GLY A 22 -17.63 -20.83 46.02
CA GLY A 22 -16.55 -21.84 45.92
C GLY A 22 -15.36 -21.50 45.02
N ALA A 23 -14.33 -20.81 45.54
CA ALA A 23 -12.89 -21.14 45.42
C ALA A 23 -11.99 -19.91 45.72
N THR A 24 -10.96 -20.15 46.52
CA THR A 24 -9.99 -19.23 47.13
C THR A 24 -8.91 -18.73 46.14
N PRO A 25 -8.17 -17.65 46.48
CA PRO A 25 -7.45 -16.77 45.56
C PRO A 25 -5.97 -17.15 45.39
N VAL A 26 -5.43 -16.93 44.19
CA VAL A 26 -3.99 -16.85 43.95
C VAL A 26 -3.70 -15.61 43.09
N ASP A 27 -2.89 -14.72 43.67
CA ASP A 27 -2.19 -13.59 43.06
C ASP A 27 -2.99 -12.42 42.47
N ALA A 28 -3.50 -11.61 43.41
CA ALA A 28 -3.68 -10.17 43.21
C ALA A 28 -2.32 -9.44 43.08
N ARG A 29 -1.66 -9.55 41.92
CA ARG A 29 -0.61 -8.62 41.44
C ARG A 29 -0.59 -8.50 39.91
N VAL A 30 -1.71 -8.11 39.33
CA VAL A 30 -1.70 -7.39 38.04
C VAL A 30 -2.51 -6.13 38.25
N ALA A 31 -1.82 -5.06 38.65
CA ALA A 31 -2.40 -3.74 38.62
C ALA A 31 -2.83 -3.47 37.18
N HIS A 32 -4.14 -3.31 36.96
CA HIS A 32 -4.67 -2.71 35.75
C HIS A 32 -3.95 -1.37 35.54
N ARG A 33 -2.93 -1.33 34.69
CA ARG A 33 -2.50 -0.08 34.07
C ARG A 33 -3.71 0.37 33.26
N ARG A 34 -4.36 1.46 33.67
CA ARG A 34 -5.21 2.23 32.76
C ARG A 34 -4.34 2.52 31.55
N GLU A 35 -4.70 2.00 30.38
CA GLU A 35 -4.03 2.35 29.13
C GLU A 35 -4.18 3.86 28.93
N GLU A 36 -3.08 4.59 29.08
CA GLU A 36 -3.06 6.02 28.87
C GLU A 36 -3.19 6.30 27.37
N PRO A 37 -4.04 7.27 26.96
CA PRO A 37 -4.32 7.53 25.55
C PRO A 37 -3.04 7.89 24.78
N ALA A 38 -2.94 7.41 23.53
CA ALA A 38 -1.78 7.65 22.66
C ALA A 38 -1.56 9.16 22.39
N VAL A 39 -0.30 9.55 22.15
CA VAL A 39 0.09 10.92 21.80
C VAL A 39 0.37 10.97 20.29
N PRO A 40 -0.59 11.39 19.45
CA PRO A 40 -0.40 11.42 18.00
C PRO A 40 0.62 12.50 17.60
N PHE A 41 1.41 12.23 16.55
CA PHE A 41 2.37 13.20 16.01
C PHE A 41 1.67 14.50 15.54
N ALA A 42 0.55 14.35 14.83
CA ALA A 42 -0.29 15.46 14.38
C ALA A 42 -1.77 15.09 14.53
N ALA A 43 -2.60 16.08 14.85
CA ALA A 43 -4.05 15.93 14.88
C ALA A 43 -4.70 17.14 14.17
N PRO A 44 -5.34 16.95 13.01
CA PRO A 44 -6.00 18.03 12.28
C PRO A 44 -7.14 18.60 13.13
N ARG A 45 -7.20 19.93 13.23
CA ARG A 45 -8.26 20.63 13.98
C ARG A 45 -9.14 21.40 13.01
N ILE A 46 -10.38 20.92 12.83
CA ILE A 46 -11.41 21.62 12.07
C ILE A 46 -12.40 22.31 13.01
N THR A 47 -12.53 23.63 12.92
CA THR A 47 -13.43 24.41 13.78
C THR A 47 -14.90 24.19 13.44
N ALA A 48 -15.79 24.45 14.38
CA ALA A 48 -17.23 24.38 14.14
C ALA A 48 -17.66 25.38 13.05
N GLU A 49 -17.02 26.55 13.01
CA GLU A 49 -17.18 27.58 11.98
C GLU A 49 -16.80 27.05 10.61
N ALA A 50 -15.69 26.32 10.50
CA ALA A 50 -15.25 25.72 9.25
C ALA A 50 -16.22 24.64 8.77
N ARG A 51 -16.74 23.79 9.66
CA ARG A 51 -17.77 22.79 9.33
C ARG A 51 -19.04 23.43 8.79
N ARG A 52 -19.54 24.48 9.47
CA ARG A 52 -20.72 25.25 9.02
C ARG A 52 -20.46 25.96 7.69
N ALA A 53 -19.27 26.51 7.48
CA ALA A 53 -18.89 27.16 6.23
C ALA A 53 -18.86 26.17 5.06
N ALA A 54 -18.26 25.00 5.25
CA ALA A 54 -18.26 23.93 4.26
C ALA A 54 -19.70 23.48 3.92
N GLN A 55 -20.53 23.21 4.93
CA GLN A 55 -21.93 22.83 4.73
C GLN A 55 -22.71 23.89 3.95
N ARG A 56 -22.48 25.18 4.22
CA ARG A 56 -23.11 26.27 3.45
C ARG A 56 -22.75 26.23 1.97
N VAL A 57 -21.49 25.98 1.64
CA VAL A 57 -21.05 25.86 0.23
C VAL A 57 -21.63 24.62 -0.42
N LEU A 58 -21.66 23.48 0.28
CA LEU A 58 -22.27 22.25 -0.23
C LEU A 58 -23.76 22.46 -0.57
N MET A 59 -24.50 23.17 0.29
CA MET A 59 -25.91 23.48 0.07
C MET A 59 -26.17 24.51 -1.04
N SER A 60 -25.16 25.30 -1.45
CA SER A 60 -25.33 26.29 -2.52
C SER A 60 -25.30 25.67 -3.92
N GLY A 61 -24.80 24.44 -4.05
CA GLY A 61 -24.54 23.79 -5.34
C GLY A 61 -23.29 24.31 -6.07
N TRP A 62 -22.59 25.31 -5.52
CA TRP A 62 -21.38 25.87 -6.10
C TRP A 62 -20.13 25.26 -5.45
N LEU A 63 -19.72 24.11 -5.97
CA LEU A 63 -18.70 23.26 -5.31
C LEU A 63 -17.26 23.60 -5.69
N THR A 64 -17.03 24.26 -6.83
CA THR A 64 -15.69 24.57 -7.35
C THR A 64 -15.30 26.03 -7.07
N MET A 65 -14.22 26.52 -7.68
CA MET A 65 -13.74 27.90 -7.52
C MET A 65 -14.85 28.94 -7.74
N GLY A 66 -14.94 29.91 -6.84
CA GLY A 66 -15.99 30.93 -6.83
C GLY A 66 -15.75 32.03 -5.78
N PRO A 67 -16.82 32.66 -5.27
CA PRO A 67 -16.73 33.80 -4.35
C PRO A 67 -15.98 33.52 -3.04
N GLU A 68 -16.07 32.31 -2.48
CA GLU A 68 -15.35 31.97 -1.24
C GLU A 68 -13.84 31.95 -1.49
N THR A 69 -13.40 31.48 -2.66
CA THR A 69 -12.00 31.50 -3.07
C THR A 69 -11.46 32.92 -3.20
N GLU A 70 -12.18 33.82 -3.89
CA GLU A 70 -11.76 35.23 -4.00
C GLU A 70 -11.68 35.93 -2.62
N LEU A 71 -12.63 35.63 -1.72
CA LEU A 71 -12.60 36.17 -0.37
C LEU A 71 -11.42 35.62 0.43
N PHE A 72 -11.11 34.34 0.28
CA PHE A 72 -9.97 33.73 0.96
C PHE A 72 -8.64 34.32 0.49
N GLU A 73 -8.48 34.54 -0.82
CA GLU A 73 -7.31 35.23 -1.37
C GLU A 73 -7.13 36.62 -0.74
N ARG A 74 -8.19 37.44 -0.69
CA ARG A 74 -8.13 38.78 -0.10
C ARG A 74 -7.78 38.75 1.39
N GLU A 75 -8.45 37.89 2.16
CA GLU A 75 -8.23 37.75 3.60
C GLU A 75 -6.80 37.24 3.90
N PHE A 76 -6.30 36.30 3.09
CA PHE A 76 -4.96 35.75 3.25
C PHE A 76 -3.86 36.76 2.86
N ALA A 77 -4.02 37.48 1.75
CA ALA A 77 -3.10 38.54 1.33
C ALA A 77 -2.94 39.59 2.45
N ALA A 78 -4.05 40.03 3.04
CA ALA A 78 -4.04 40.94 4.18
C ALA A 78 -3.34 40.34 5.41
N HIS A 79 -3.55 39.04 5.68
CA HIS A 79 -2.94 38.35 6.82
C HIS A 79 -1.42 38.31 6.74
N VAL A 80 -0.86 37.99 5.56
CA VAL A 80 0.60 37.91 5.36
C VAL A 80 1.23 39.22 4.89
N ARG A 81 0.43 40.29 4.75
CA ARG A 81 0.83 41.61 4.26
C ARG A 81 1.47 41.57 2.85
N ALA A 82 0.89 40.77 1.96
CA ALA A 82 1.22 40.77 0.53
C ALA A 82 0.18 41.58 -0.26
N ALA A 83 0.55 42.17 -1.39
CA ALA A 83 -0.40 42.87 -2.26
C ALA A 83 -1.40 41.90 -2.92
N HIS A 84 -0.94 40.70 -3.28
CA HIS A 84 -1.75 39.70 -3.95
C HIS A 84 -1.59 38.30 -3.34
N ALA A 85 -2.69 37.54 -3.37
CA ALA A 85 -2.70 36.11 -3.11
C ALA A 85 -3.51 35.40 -4.20
N VAL A 86 -3.10 34.19 -4.56
CA VAL A 86 -3.73 33.35 -5.58
C VAL A 86 -3.84 31.93 -5.05
N ALA A 87 -5.07 31.47 -4.82
CA ALA A 87 -5.36 30.17 -4.24
C ALA A 87 -5.18 29.05 -5.27
N VAL A 88 -4.52 27.96 -4.87
CA VAL A 88 -4.24 26.82 -5.73
C VAL A 88 -4.50 25.49 -5.01
N SER A 89 -4.48 24.38 -5.74
CA SER A 89 -4.84 23.06 -5.24
C SER A 89 -3.84 22.49 -4.22
N SER A 90 -2.56 22.89 -4.27
CA SER A 90 -1.53 22.47 -3.32
C SER A 90 -0.32 23.41 -3.32
N CYS A 91 0.55 23.32 -2.32
CA CYS A 91 1.82 24.07 -2.31
C CYS A 91 2.77 23.60 -3.41
N THR A 92 2.74 22.33 -3.81
CA THR A 92 3.51 21.83 -4.95
C THR A 92 3.09 22.51 -6.24
N ALA A 93 1.77 22.66 -6.47
CA ALA A 93 1.26 23.41 -7.62
C ALA A 93 1.61 24.91 -7.53
N ALA A 94 1.61 25.48 -6.30
CA ALA A 94 2.04 26.85 -6.06
C ALA A 94 3.50 27.08 -6.49
N LEU A 95 4.41 26.20 -6.05
CA LEU A 95 5.84 26.24 -6.40
C LEU A 95 6.05 26.05 -7.91
N GLU A 96 5.35 25.08 -8.52
CA GLU A 96 5.47 24.81 -9.96
C GLU A 96 5.03 26.02 -10.80
N LEU A 97 3.87 26.61 -10.47
CA LEU A 97 3.39 27.80 -11.17
C LEU A 97 4.31 29.00 -10.96
N ALA A 98 4.81 29.21 -9.73
CA ALA A 98 5.76 30.28 -9.45
C ALA A 98 7.07 30.13 -10.25
N LEU A 99 7.58 28.90 -10.38
CA LEU A 99 8.78 28.60 -11.17
C LEU A 99 8.53 28.75 -12.68
N ARG A 100 7.40 28.28 -13.20
CA ARG A 100 7.02 28.47 -14.61
C ARG A 100 6.89 29.96 -14.96
N ALA A 101 6.40 30.76 -14.02
CA ALA A 101 6.25 32.21 -14.20
C ALA A 101 7.58 32.97 -14.30
N LEU A 102 8.71 32.35 -13.94
CA LEU A 102 10.04 32.91 -14.19
C LEU A 102 10.43 32.84 -15.67
N ARG A 103 9.73 32.03 -16.48
CA ARG A 103 9.97 31.87 -17.93
C ARG A 103 11.42 31.55 -18.27
N LEU A 104 12.03 30.69 -17.45
CA LEU A 104 13.40 30.22 -17.65
C LEU A 104 13.48 29.22 -18.82
N PRO A 105 14.65 29.11 -19.49
CA PRO A 105 14.82 28.11 -20.53
C PRO A 105 14.72 26.69 -19.95
N PRO A 106 14.22 25.70 -20.72
CA PRO A 106 14.18 24.31 -20.28
C PRO A 106 15.55 23.80 -19.82
N GLY A 107 15.56 23.07 -18.71
CA GLY A 107 16.78 22.56 -18.08
C GLY A 107 17.57 23.60 -17.29
N ALA A 108 17.09 24.83 -17.14
CA ALA A 108 17.73 25.84 -16.30
C ALA A 108 17.89 25.37 -14.85
N ASP A 109 19.03 25.73 -14.26
CA ASP A 109 19.42 25.33 -12.91
C ASP A 109 18.68 26.13 -11.83
N VAL A 110 18.04 25.40 -10.92
CA VAL A 110 17.35 25.96 -9.74
C VAL A 110 17.99 25.38 -8.48
N LEU A 111 18.53 26.25 -7.62
CA LEU A 111 19.07 25.83 -6.33
C LEU A 111 17.94 25.38 -5.40
N VAL A 112 18.09 24.20 -4.79
CA VAL A 112 17.11 23.57 -3.90
C VAL A 112 17.80 23.03 -2.64
N PRO A 113 17.30 23.28 -1.41
CA PRO A 113 17.87 22.69 -0.20
C PRO A 113 17.86 21.15 -0.26
N ALA A 114 18.96 20.52 0.16
CA ALA A 114 19.06 19.06 0.21
C ALA A 114 18.08 18.42 1.22
N ILE A 115 17.74 19.14 2.29
CA ILE A 115 16.70 18.74 3.27
C ILE A 115 15.42 19.54 2.98
N THR A 116 14.51 18.94 2.22
CA THR A 116 13.17 19.48 1.95
C THR A 116 12.20 18.35 1.58
N PHE A 117 10.91 18.66 1.49
CA PHE A 117 9.92 17.72 0.99
C PHE A 117 10.14 17.44 -0.51
N CYS A 118 10.06 16.18 -0.93
CA CYS A 118 10.33 15.79 -2.32
C CYS A 118 9.44 16.50 -3.35
N GLY A 119 8.20 16.86 -2.97
CA GLY A 119 7.28 17.63 -3.80
C GLY A 119 7.82 19.00 -4.22
N ALA A 120 8.69 19.63 -3.42
CA ALA A 120 9.33 20.89 -3.78
C ALA A 120 10.33 20.69 -4.93
N ALA A 121 11.15 19.64 -4.89
CA ALA A 121 12.07 19.30 -5.98
C ALA A 121 11.33 18.80 -7.23
N GLN A 122 10.22 18.08 -7.06
CA GLN A 122 9.36 17.68 -8.17
C GLN A 122 8.72 18.88 -8.88
N ALA A 123 8.34 19.94 -8.15
CA ALA A 123 7.83 21.16 -8.77
C ALA A 123 8.86 21.80 -9.74
N VAL A 124 10.16 21.73 -9.40
CA VAL A 124 11.25 22.15 -10.31
C VAL A 124 11.29 21.29 -11.56
N LEU A 125 11.23 19.96 -11.41
CA LEU A 125 11.22 19.03 -12.54
C LEU A 125 9.99 19.19 -13.44
N HIS A 126 8.80 19.37 -12.85
CA HIS A 126 7.54 19.55 -13.58
C HIS A 126 7.47 20.89 -14.31
N ALA A 127 8.16 21.92 -13.79
CA ALA A 127 8.37 23.17 -14.50
C ALA A 127 9.37 23.05 -15.67
N GLY A 128 9.93 21.86 -15.91
CA GLY A 128 10.92 21.62 -16.97
C GLY A 128 12.32 22.12 -16.62
N LEU A 129 12.62 22.32 -15.34
CA LEU A 129 13.87 22.88 -14.83
C LEU A 129 14.71 21.79 -14.14
N ARG A 130 15.98 22.09 -13.85
CA ARG A 130 16.91 21.14 -13.22
C ARG A 130 17.19 21.53 -11.76
N PRO A 131 16.89 20.67 -10.77
CA PRO A 131 17.24 20.94 -9.39
C PRO A 131 18.75 20.75 -9.16
N VAL A 132 19.36 21.72 -8.49
CA VAL A 132 20.75 21.69 -8.00
C VAL A 132 20.71 21.73 -6.48
N LEU A 133 21.19 20.66 -5.85
CA LEU A 133 21.07 20.52 -4.40
C LEU A 133 22.06 21.40 -3.64
N VAL A 134 21.57 22.02 -2.57
CA VAL A 134 22.35 22.88 -1.68
C VAL A 134 22.43 22.24 -0.30
N ASP A 135 23.65 22.07 0.20
CA ASP A 135 23.88 21.53 1.54
C ASP A 135 23.35 22.46 2.65
N VAL A 136 23.11 21.91 3.82
CA VAL A 136 22.49 22.61 4.96
C VAL A 136 23.44 22.70 6.16
N ASP A 137 23.26 23.69 7.04
CA ASP A 137 23.88 23.65 8.38
C ASP A 137 23.10 22.66 9.26
N PRO A 138 23.74 21.60 9.82
CA PRO A 138 23.08 20.64 10.69
C PRO A 138 22.34 21.26 11.88
N ARG A 139 22.75 22.45 12.34
CA ARG A 139 22.14 23.13 13.48
C ARG A 139 20.84 23.84 13.13
N THR A 140 20.60 24.17 11.86
CA THR A 140 19.42 24.92 11.40
C THR A 140 18.57 24.15 10.39
N ALA A 141 19.12 23.08 9.81
CA ALA A 141 18.57 22.33 8.66
C ALA A 141 18.31 23.19 7.41
N MET A 142 18.90 24.39 7.33
CA MET A 142 18.77 25.31 6.22
C MET A 142 20.14 25.58 5.56
N PRO A 143 20.16 25.93 4.26
CA PRO A 143 21.38 26.39 3.61
C PRO A 143 21.99 27.63 4.27
N THR A 144 23.30 27.80 4.08
CA THR A 144 24.05 28.99 4.48
C THR A 144 24.58 29.72 3.25
N PRO A 145 25.00 30.99 3.34
CA PRO A 145 25.67 31.68 2.24
C PRO A 145 26.85 30.88 1.66
N THR A 146 27.59 30.15 2.51
CA THR A 146 28.73 29.34 2.08
C THR A 146 28.28 28.13 1.24
N THR A 147 27.30 27.36 1.71
CA THR A 147 26.81 26.17 1.00
C THR A 147 26.09 26.55 -0.30
N VAL A 148 25.36 27.67 -0.29
CA VAL A 148 24.76 28.25 -1.49
C VAL A 148 25.81 28.65 -2.51
N ALA A 149 26.82 29.42 -2.11
CA ALA A 149 27.88 29.86 -3.03
C ALA A 149 28.65 28.66 -3.61
N HIS A 150 28.79 27.57 -2.85
CA HIS A 150 29.36 26.31 -3.34
C HIS A 150 28.49 25.69 -4.43
N ALA A 151 27.20 25.50 -4.18
CA ALA A 151 26.26 24.92 -5.15
C ALA A 151 26.16 25.79 -6.43
N ALA A 152 26.15 27.12 -6.28
CA ALA A 152 26.13 28.06 -7.40
C ALA A 152 27.37 27.92 -8.30
N ARG A 153 28.56 27.67 -7.73
CA ARG A 153 29.78 27.39 -8.51
C ARG A 153 29.71 26.06 -9.25
N ALA A 154 29.09 25.04 -8.64
CA ALA A 154 28.99 23.71 -9.24
C ALA A 154 28.15 23.68 -10.52
N CYS A 155 27.16 24.57 -10.64
CA CYS A 155 26.35 24.72 -11.84
C CYS A 155 26.78 25.89 -12.76
N GLY A 156 27.95 26.51 -12.51
CA GLY A 156 28.49 27.61 -13.30
C GLY A 156 27.85 28.98 -12.98
N CYS A 157 26.52 29.06 -13.01
CA CYS A 157 25.68 30.13 -12.46
C CYS A 157 24.23 29.60 -12.38
N PRO A 158 23.54 29.65 -11.23
CA PRO A 158 22.14 29.26 -11.15
C PRO A 158 21.25 30.29 -11.86
N HIS A 159 20.08 29.85 -12.32
CA HIS A 159 19.07 30.75 -12.91
C HIS A 159 18.04 31.19 -11.87
N ALA A 160 17.72 30.32 -10.91
CA ALA A 160 16.81 30.63 -9.83
C ALA A 160 17.17 29.86 -8.56
N MET A 161 16.48 30.18 -7.46
CA MET A 161 16.59 29.48 -6.20
C MET A 161 15.22 29.29 -5.58
N MET A 162 15.02 28.14 -4.94
CA MET A 162 13.93 27.90 -4.03
C MET A 162 14.47 27.92 -2.59
N VAL A 163 13.86 28.74 -1.72
CA VAL A 163 14.28 28.88 -0.31
C VAL A 163 13.22 28.25 0.60
N LEU A 164 13.62 27.30 1.45
CA LEU A 164 12.71 26.67 2.41
C LEU A 164 12.79 27.34 3.79
N HIS A 165 11.64 27.73 4.32
CA HIS A 165 11.46 28.11 5.72
C HIS A 165 11.28 26.86 6.60
N TYR A 166 12.38 26.15 6.86
CA TYR A 166 12.36 24.80 7.43
C TYR A 166 11.72 24.75 8.83
N ALA A 167 10.87 23.75 9.10
CA ALA A 167 10.07 23.59 10.33
C ALA A 167 9.19 24.80 10.75
N GLY A 168 9.17 25.86 9.93
CA GLY A 168 8.56 27.15 10.25
C GLY A 168 9.53 28.22 10.75
N ALA A 169 10.83 27.94 10.82
CA ALA A 169 11.86 28.94 11.08
C ALA A 169 12.02 29.88 9.88
N PRO A 170 12.22 31.19 10.09
CA PRO A 170 12.54 32.10 8.99
C PRO A 170 13.92 31.79 8.42
N ALA A 171 14.04 31.77 7.09
CA ALA A 171 15.28 31.63 6.36
C ALA A 171 15.86 33.02 6.02
N PRO A 172 17.18 33.19 5.93
CA PRO A 172 17.81 34.45 5.55
C PRO A 172 17.77 34.66 4.03
N VAL A 173 16.57 34.78 3.45
CA VAL A 173 16.30 34.74 2.00
C VAL A 173 17.21 35.69 1.20
N ALA A 174 17.39 36.93 1.65
CA ALA A 174 18.19 37.93 0.95
C ALA A 174 19.70 37.57 0.93
N GLU A 175 20.23 37.08 2.05
CA GLU A 175 21.64 36.68 2.16
C GLU A 175 21.94 35.44 1.30
N LEU A 176 21.00 34.48 1.25
CA LEU A 176 21.12 33.31 0.39
C LEU A 176 21.05 33.70 -1.10
N ALA A 177 20.14 34.61 -1.48
CA ALA A 177 20.05 35.12 -2.84
C ALA A 177 21.33 35.84 -3.27
N GLU A 178 21.88 36.70 -2.41
CA GLU A 178 23.15 37.39 -2.64
C GLU A 178 24.31 36.40 -2.83
N ALA A 179 24.39 35.37 -1.99
CA ALA A 179 25.41 34.33 -2.11
C ALA A 179 25.33 33.52 -3.41
N ALA A 180 24.11 33.34 -3.95
CA ALA A 180 23.86 32.75 -5.26
C ALA A 180 24.05 33.73 -6.43
N ARG A 181 24.26 35.02 -6.14
CA ARG A 181 24.28 36.12 -7.12
C ARG A 181 22.99 36.25 -7.91
N LEU A 182 21.86 36.00 -7.24
CA LEU A 182 20.52 36.10 -7.81
C LEU A 182 19.79 37.32 -7.25
N PRO A 183 19.05 38.09 -8.08
CA PRO A 183 18.09 39.06 -7.56
C PRO A 183 16.91 38.33 -6.91
N LEU A 184 16.24 38.97 -5.94
CA LEU A 184 15.06 38.40 -5.26
C LEU A 184 13.91 38.04 -6.23
N THR A 185 13.86 38.65 -7.41
CA THR A 185 12.89 38.32 -8.47
C THR A 185 13.12 36.96 -9.12
N HIS A 186 14.23 36.27 -8.83
CA HIS A 186 14.53 34.91 -9.27
C HIS A 186 14.51 33.91 -8.09
N VAL A 187 13.95 34.32 -6.96
CA VAL A 187 13.82 33.49 -5.76
C VAL A 187 12.35 33.16 -5.52
N VAL A 188 12.05 31.88 -5.29
CA VAL A 188 10.73 31.40 -4.87
C VAL A 188 10.84 30.87 -3.44
N GLU A 189 10.04 31.37 -2.52
CA GLU A 189 10.01 30.91 -1.13
C GLU A 189 9.03 29.74 -0.97
N ASP A 190 9.53 28.59 -0.50
CA ASP A 190 8.71 27.51 0.05
C ASP A 190 8.41 27.82 1.53
N ALA A 191 7.22 28.37 1.75
CA ALA A 191 6.65 28.72 3.03
C ALA A 191 5.59 27.70 3.49
N ALA A 192 5.65 26.45 3.02
CA ALA A 192 4.72 25.39 3.42
C ALA A 192 4.63 25.21 4.95
N HIS A 193 5.71 25.53 5.67
CA HIS A 193 5.80 25.45 7.13
C HIS A 193 5.76 26.82 7.82
N ALA A 194 5.79 27.93 7.06
CA ALA A 194 6.12 29.26 7.58
C ALA A 194 4.91 30.15 7.84
N LEU A 195 3.68 29.66 7.68
CA LEU A 195 2.49 30.45 7.97
C LEU A 195 2.47 30.83 9.46
N GLY A 196 2.63 32.12 9.73
CA GLY A 196 2.78 32.70 11.07
C GLY A 196 4.23 32.94 11.52
N ALA A 197 5.21 32.78 10.63
CA ALA A 197 6.60 33.18 10.83
C ALA A 197 6.82 34.65 10.44
N THR A 198 7.84 35.27 11.02
CA THR A 198 8.30 36.62 10.64
C THR A 198 9.81 36.62 10.41
N LEU A 199 10.27 37.44 9.47
CA LEU A 199 11.67 37.83 9.30
C LEU A 199 11.82 39.24 9.90
N GLY A 200 12.49 39.34 11.05
CA GLY A 200 12.33 40.51 11.92
C GLY A 200 10.85 40.72 12.28
N ASP A 201 10.33 41.92 12.02
CA ASP A 201 8.93 42.29 12.28
C ASP A 201 7.98 42.06 11.09
N ARG A 202 8.52 41.63 9.94
CA ARG A 202 7.73 41.43 8.72
C ARG A 202 7.27 39.97 8.60
N PRO A 203 5.98 39.68 8.37
CA PRO A 203 5.54 38.33 8.05
C PRO A 203 6.25 37.76 6.82
N VAL A 204 6.50 36.46 6.82
CA VAL A 204 6.83 35.74 5.57
C VAL A 204 5.59 35.80 4.67
N GLY A 205 5.73 36.36 3.47
CA GLY A 205 4.55 36.67 2.65
C GLY A 205 4.81 37.20 1.23
N ALA A 206 5.75 38.12 1.01
CA ALA A 206 6.01 38.64 -0.34
C ALA A 206 7.40 39.30 -0.46
N LEU A 207 8.44 38.68 0.13
CA LEU A 207 9.78 39.24 0.07
C LEU A 207 10.44 39.01 -1.30
N SER A 208 10.21 37.84 -1.89
CA SER A 208 10.79 37.39 -3.14
C SER A 208 9.81 37.44 -4.32
N ARG A 209 10.12 36.79 -5.44
CA ARG A 209 9.21 36.69 -6.60
C ARG A 209 7.84 36.18 -6.19
N ALA A 210 7.82 35.13 -5.38
CA ALA A 210 6.62 34.45 -4.93
C ALA A 210 6.89 33.69 -3.63
N THR A 211 5.95 33.75 -2.70
CA THR A 211 5.95 32.94 -1.49
C THR A 211 4.81 31.91 -1.58
N CYS A 212 5.13 30.63 -1.41
CA CYS A 212 4.20 29.52 -1.61
C CYS A 212 3.83 28.86 -0.28
N PHE A 213 2.54 28.78 0.03
CA PHE A 213 2.03 28.22 1.29
C PHE A 213 1.27 26.91 1.07
N SER A 214 1.26 26.08 2.11
CA SER A 214 0.54 24.81 2.16
C SER A 214 -0.59 24.85 3.19
N PHE A 215 -1.72 24.28 2.82
CA PHE A 215 -2.89 24.08 3.70
C PHE A 215 -3.25 22.60 3.85
N TYR A 216 -2.29 21.71 3.59
CA TYR A 216 -2.43 20.28 3.81
C TYR A 216 -2.88 19.98 5.25
N ALA A 217 -3.56 18.85 5.47
CA ALA A 217 -4.26 18.50 6.71
C ALA A 217 -3.42 18.60 8.00
N THR A 218 -2.09 18.54 7.92
CA THR A 218 -1.20 18.65 9.09
C THR A 218 -0.58 20.05 9.29
N LYS A 219 -0.78 20.98 8.36
CA LYS A 219 -0.19 22.33 8.40
C LYS A 219 -0.81 23.22 9.47
N ASN A 220 -0.22 24.39 9.71
CA ASN A 220 -0.69 25.35 10.72
C ASN A 220 -2.12 25.85 10.45
N LEU A 221 -2.55 25.85 9.19
CA LEU A 221 -3.91 26.13 8.76
C LEU A 221 -4.44 24.96 7.92
N PRO A 222 -4.98 23.90 8.55
CA PRO A 222 -5.33 22.66 7.86
C PRO A 222 -6.70 22.73 7.16
N ILE A 223 -6.77 22.58 5.84
CA ILE A 223 -8.05 22.64 5.09
C ILE A 223 -8.36 21.35 4.30
N GLY A 224 -7.61 20.27 4.58
CA GLY A 224 -7.60 19.04 3.79
C GLY A 224 -6.45 19.09 2.79
N GLU A 225 -6.72 19.67 1.62
CA GLU A 225 -5.74 19.95 0.56
C GLU A 225 -5.83 21.41 0.14
N GLY A 226 -4.70 22.03 -0.23
CA GLY A 226 -4.68 23.40 -0.71
C GLY A 226 -3.31 24.07 -0.65
N GLY A 227 -3.18 25.16 -1.41
CA GLY A 227 -2.04 26.06 -1.33
C GLY A 227 -2.40 27.49 -1.72
N MET A 228 -1.43 28.39 -1.53
CA MET A 228 -1.55 29.81 -1.90
C MET A 228 -0.21 30.29 -2.44
N VAL A 229 -0.23 31.06 -3.52
CA VAL A 229 0.90 31.89 -3.93
C VAL A 229 0.63 33.32 -3.52
N THR A 230 1.59 33.98 -2.90
CA THR A 230 1.53 35.42 -2.61
C THR A 230 2.70 36.15 -3.26
N THR A 231 2.44 37.38 -3.68
CA THR A 231 3.41 38.23 -4.38
C THR A 231 2.97 39.68 -4.33
N ASP A 232 3.93 40.60 -4.47
CA ASP A 232 3.67 42.02 -4.68
C ASP A 232 3.63 42.40 -6.17
N ASP A 233 3.87 41.45 -7.08
CA ASP A 233 3.80 41.67 -8.52
C ASP A 233 2.39 41.36 -9.07
N PRO A 234 1.64 42.38 -9.57
CA PRO A 234 0.30 42.18 -10.11
C PRO A 234 0.27 41.32 -11.39
N ASP A 235 1.28 41.45 -12.25
CA ASP A 235 1.37 40.71 -13.51
C ASP A 235 1.59 39.22 -13.25
N LEU A 236 2.43 38.90 -12.25
CA LEU A 236 2.61 37.53 -11.79
C LEU A 236 1.31 36.95 -11.22
N ALA A 237 0.62 37.70 -10.36
CA ALA A 237 -0.62 37.25 -9.75
C ALA A 237 -1.69 36.95 -10.83
N GLU A 238 -1.85 37.84 -11.81
CA GLU A 238 -2.76 37.64 -12.94
C GLU A 238 -2.35 36.46 -13.83
N TRP A 239 -1.05 36.29 -14.07
CA TRP A 239 -0.54 35.14 -14.82
C TRP A 239 -0.87 33.82 -14.11
N ILE A 240 -0.63 33.71 -12.80
CA ILE A 240 -0.94 32.50 -12.02
C ILE A 240 -2.46 32.24 -11.99
N ARG A 241 -3.30 33.27 -11.90
CA ARG A 241 -4.78 33.12 -11.96
C ARG A 241 -5.25 32.45 -13.25
N ARG A 242 -4.64 32.80 -14.40
CA ARG A 242 -4.92 32.14 -15.69
C ARG A 242 -4.29 30.74 -15.72
N ALA A 243 -3.01 30.64 -15.37
CA ALA A 243 -2.24 29.41 -15.48
C ALA A 243 -2.76 28.29 -14.56
N ARG A 244 -3.33 28.56 -13.38
CA ARG A 244 -3.95 27.51 -12.53
C ARG A 244 -5.21 26.88 -13.13
N LEU A 245 -5.76 27.47 -14.19
CA LEU A 245 -6.99 27.05 -14.85
C LEU A 245 -6.78 26.94 -16.37
N HIS A 246 -5.87 26.06 -16.77
CA HIS A 246 -5.53 25.74 -18.15
C HIS A 246 -4.96 26.89 -18.99
N GLY A 247 -4.67 28.06 -18.42
CA GLY A 247 -4.18 29.23 -19.17
C GLY A 247 -5.29 29.97 -19.92
N MET A 248 -6.54 29.82 -19.48
CA MET A 248 -7.69 30.48 -20.08
C MET A 248 -7.70 31.99 -19.77
N SER A 249 -8.01 32.83 -20.77
CA SER A 249 -8.08 34.30 -20.64
C SER A 249 -9.26 34.81 -19.81
N THR A 250 -10.27 33.97 -19.59
CA THR A 250 -11.45 34.29 -18.78
C THR A 250 -11.68 33.20 -17.74
N ASP A 251 -11.98 33.60 -16.50
CA ASP A 251 -12.35 32.67 -15.43
C ASP A 251 -13.59 31.85 -15.82
N ALA A 252 -13.43 30.53 -15.90
CA ALA A 252 -14.47 29.61 -16.37
C ALA A 252 -15.76 29.62 -15.53
N TRP A 253 -15.74 30.22 -14.35
CA TRP A 253 -16.89 30.30 -13.47
C TRP A 253 -17.69 31.61 -13.67
N ARG A 254 -17.04 32.69 -14.11
CA ARG A 254 -17.70 33.97 -14.43
C ARG A 254 -18.64 33.86 -15.64
N ARG A 255 -18.50 32.81 -16.47
CA ARG A 255 -19.45 32.47 -17.55
C ARG A 255 -20.86 32.18 -17.04
N HIS A 256 -20.99 31.74 -15.80
CA HIS A 256 -22.26 31.36 -15.18
C HIS A 256 -22.90 32.51 -14.40
N LEU A 257 -22.25 33.68 -14.33
CA LEU A 257 -22.82 34.90 -13.76
C LEU A 257 -23.65 35.66 -14.82
N PRO A 258 -24.64 36.48 -14.40
CA PRO A 258 -25.39 37.33 -15.31
C PRO A 258 -24.46 38.25 -16.12
N GLY A 259 -24.51 38.15 -17.45
CA GLY A 259 -23.62 38.89 -18.37
C GLY A 259 -22.30 38.17 -18.72
N GLY A 260 -22.10 36.94 -18.25
CA GLY A 260 -20.96 36.10 -18.61
C GLY A 260 -20.96 35.68 -20.09
N SER A 261 -19.77 35.66 -20.70
CA SER A 261 -19.57 35.18 -22.08
C SER A 261 -19.02 33.75 -22.06
N TRP A 262 -19.42 32.94 -23.05
CA TRP A 262 -18.83 31.61 -23.28
C TRP A 262 -17.48 31.70 -24.01
N HIS A 263 -17.18 32.83 -24.65
CA HIS A 263 -15.92 33.04 -25.36
C HIS A 263 -14.74 33.14 -24.38
N TYR A 264 -13.73 32.31 -24.59
CA TYR A 264 -12.42 32.40 -23.97
C TYR A 264 -11.35 31.96 -24.97
N THR A 265 -10.11 32.36 -24.71
CA THR A 265 -8.92 31.89 -25.42
C THR A 265 -8.01 31.16 -24.44
N VAL A 266 -7.13 30.30 -24.94
CA VAL A 266 -6.05 29.71 -24.15
C VAL A 266 -4.76 30.37 -24.63
N GLU A 267 -4.15 31.19 -23.78
CA GLU A 267 -2.97 31.98 -24.14
C GLU A 267 -1.68 31.16 -24.05
N GLU A 268 -1.65 30.18 -23.16
CA GLU A 268 -0.51 29.33 -22.86
C GLU A 268 -0.96 28.05 -22.13
N ALA A 269 -0.09 27.05 -22.05
CA ALA A 269 -0.39 25.79 -21.38
C ALA A 269 -0.33 25.93 -19.84
N GLY A 270 -1.50 26.10 -19.21
CA GLY A 270 -1.65 26.08 -17.76
C GLY A 270 -1.84 24.67 -17.15
N LEU A 271 -2.06 24.63 -15.84
CA LEU A 271 -2.40 23.45 -15.05
C LEU A 271 -3.90 23.41 -14.70
N LYS A 272 -4.36 22.27 -14.19
CA LYS A 272 -5.63 22.18 -13.45
C LYS A 272 -5.33 22.20 -11.95
N ALA A 273 -5.17 23.39 -11.40
CA ALA A 273 -4.66 23.61 -10.06
C ALA A 273 -5.48 24.62 -9.25
N ASN A 274 -6.76 24.84 -9.56
CA ASN A 274 -7.60 25.76 -8.80
C ASN A 274 -8.03 25.17 -7.44
N MET A 275 -8.17 26.05 -6.44
CA MET A 275 -8.84 25.72 -5.17
C MET A 275 -10.37 25.71 -5.36
N THR A 276 -11.07 24.92 -4.55
CA THR A 276 -12.54 24.89 -4.51
C THR A 276 -13.10 25.86 -3.47
N ASP A 277 -14.34 26.34 -3.65
CA ASP A 277 -15.00 27.18 -2.63
C ASP A 277 -15.24 26.44 -1.31
N VAL A 278 -15.35 25.11 -1.34
CA VAL A 278 -15.44 24.30 -0.11
C VAL A 278 -14.15 24.44 0.70
N GLN A 279 -12.98 24.23 0.07
CA GLN A 279 -11.67 24.40 0.71
C GLN A 279 -11.46 25.85 1.16
N ALA A 280 -11.80 26.82 0.31
CA ALA A 280 -11.66 28.24 0.63
C ALA A 280 -12.51 28.66 1.82
N ALA A 281 -13.77 28.22 1.90
CA ALA A 281 -14.66 28.50 3.02
C ALA A 281 -14.13 27.94 4.36
N ILE A 282 -13.55 26.73 4.34
CA ILE A 282 -12.84 26.14 5.48
C ILE A 282 -11.64 27.01 5.85
N GLY A 283 -10.81 27.38 4.87
CA GLY A 283 -9.61 28.21 5.05
C GLY A 283 -9.92 29.55 5.70
N ARG A 284 -10.92 30.27 5.19
CA ARG A 284 -11.39 31.55 5.77
C ARG A 284 -11.84 31.41 7.21
N ALA A 285 -12.64 30.39 7.51
CA ALA A 285 -13.13 30.15 8.85
C ALA A 285 -11.98 29.86 9.81
N GLN A 286 -11.00 29.05 9.40
CA GLN A 286 -9.86 28.72 10.25
C GLN A 286 -8.84 29.85 10.38
N LEU A 287 -8.67 30.69 9.37
CA LEU A 287 -7.70 31.79 9.37
C LEU A 287 -7.92 32.72 10.58
N ARG A 288 -9.17 32.86 11.02
CA ARG A 288 -9.58 33.61 12.21
C ARG A 288 -9.05 33.05 13.52
N HIS A 289 -8.76 31.75 13.57
CA HIS A 289 -8.26 31.05 14.77
C HIS A 289 -6.74 30.82 14.75
N LEU A 290 -6.09 31.08 13.60
CA LEU A 290 -4.66 30.83 13.42
C LEU A 290 -3.81 31.52 14.48
N GLY A 291 -4.11 32.77 14.86
CA GLY A 291 -3.36 33.50 15.89
C GLY A 291 -3.28 32.74 17.22
N THR A 292 -4.44 32.30 17.73
CA THR A 292 -4.53 31.52 18.98
C THR A 292 -3.84 30.16 18.86
N TRP A 293 -3.94 29.49 17.71
CA TRP A 293 -3.24 28.24 17.48
C TRP A 293 -1.72 28.41 17.43
N GLN A 294 -1.24 29.53 16.84
CA GLN A 294 0.17 29.88 16.83
C GLN A 294 0.67 30.11 18.26
N GLU A 295 -0.04 30.86 19.08
CA GLU A 295 0.30 31.05 20.50
C GLU A 295 0.36 29.72 21.25
N ARG A 296 -0.62 28.83 21.03
CA ARG A 296 -0.61 27.51 21.66
C ARG A 296 0.60 26.66 21.23
N ARG A 297 0.95 26.68 19.94
CA ARG A 297 2.15 25.99 19.42
C ARG A 297 3.44 26.55 20.06
N HIS A 298 3.51 27.86 20.29
CA HIS A 298 4.65 28.46 21.00
C HIS A 298 4.72 27.99 22.45
N ALA A 299 3.61 28.02 23.19
CA ALA A 299 3.58 27.55 24.57
C ALA A 299 4.01 26.08 24.72
N VAL A 300 3.60 25.22 23.78
CA VAL A 300 4.04 23.82 23.74
C VAL A 300 5.55 23.71 23.44
N ALA A 301 6.06 24.47 22.47
CA ALA A 301 7.47 24.49 22.14
C ALA A 301 8.34 25.02 23.30
N ASP A 302 7.91 26.08 23.99
CA ASP A 302 8.61 26.62 25.15
C ASP A 302 8.67 25.61 26.32
N ARG A 303 7.62 24.79 26.46
CA ARG A 303 7.59 23.67 27.41
C ARG A 303 8.58 22.58 27.03
N TYR A 304 8.65 22.20 25.75
CA TYR A 304 9.69 21.28 25.28
C TYR A 304 11.09 21.87 25.52
N ASP A 305 11.32 23.14 25.18
CA ASP A 305 12.61 23.82 25.39
C ASP A 305 13.00 23.83 26.89
N ALA A 306 12.04 24.03 27.79
CA ALA A 306 12.27 23.95 29.23
C ALA A 306 12.60 22.53 29.71
N ALA A 307 11.83 21.53 29.27
CA ALA A 307 11.98 20.15 29.74
C ALA A 307 13.20 19.43 29.14
N LEU A 308 13.48 19.63 27.86
CA LEU A 308 14.55 18.94 27.15
C LEU A 308 15.93 19.56 27.40
N ARG A 309 16.01 20.80 27.91
CA ARG A 309 17.28 21.43 28.32
C ARG A 309 18.11 20.58 29.30
N ALA A 310 17.44 19.77 30.11
CA ALA A 310 18.09 18.90 31.10
C ALA A 310 18.45 17.50 30.56
N VAL A 311 18.05 17.16 29.32
CA VAL A 311 18.28 15.84 28.73
C VAL A 311 19.56 15.85 27.89
N PRO A 312 20.66 15.20 28.32
CA PRO A 312 21.93 15.24 27.59
C PRO A 312 21.80 14.61 26.20
N GLY A 313 22.28 15.29 25.17
CA GLY A 313 22.33 14.74 23.81
C GLY A 313 21.09 14.98 22.97
N ILE A 314 20.09 15.72 23.47
CA ILE A 314 18.99 16.26 22.66
C ILE A 314 19.21 17.76 22.45
N GLU A 315 19.16 18.22 21.20
CA GLU A 315 19.29 19.65 20.87
C GLU A 315 18.19 20.10 19.90
N PRO A 316 17.33 21.06 20.26
CA PRO A 316 16.43 21.70 19.30
C PRO A 316 17.20 22.41 18.18
N LEU A 317 16.65 22.42 16.97
CA LEU A 317 17.22 23.19 15.86
C LEU A 317 17.18 24.70 16.16
N ARG A 318 18.21 25.41 15.71
CA ARG A 318 18.34 26.86 15.81
C ARG A 318 17.67 27.55 14.63
N SER A 319 17.15 28.75 14.85
CA SER A 319 16.71 29.62 13.75
C SER A 319 17.93 30.16 13.00
N ALA A 320 17.89 30.12 11.66
CA ALA A 320 18.95 30.67 10.81
C ALA A 320 18.88 32.20 10.67
N ALA A 321 17.69 32.79 10.85
CA ALA A 321 17.47 34.23 10.74
C ALA A 321 16.71 34.78 11.96
N PRO A 322 16.87 36.09 12.27
CA PRO A 322 16.09 36.74 13.32
C PRO A 322 14.61 36.85 12.93
N GLY A 323 13.73 36.76 13.93
CA GLY A 323 12.29 36.86 13.76
C GLY A 323 11.55 35.78 14.53
N ARG A 324 10.28 35.56 14.17
CA ARG A 324 9.39 34.63 14.87
C ARG A 324 9.25 33.32 14.09
N HIS A 325 9.38 32.21 14.80
CA HIS A 325 9.18 30.87 14.26
C HIS A 325 7.68 30.56 14.12
N ALA A 326 7.21 29.95 13.02
CA ALA A 326 5.81 29.56 12.86
C ALA A 326 5.41 28.33 13.70
N ARG A 327 6.40 27.59 14.22
CA ARG A 327 6.23 26.42 15.11
C ARG A 327 5.30 25.39 14.46
N HIS A 328 5.58 25.07 13.19
CA HIS A 328 4.89 24.01 12.49
C HIS A 328 5.35 22.64 12.98
N LEU A 329 6.68 22.45 13.05
CA LEU A 329 7.31 21.27 13.61
C LEU A 329 8.15 21.66 14.83
N TYR A 330 8.26 20.74 15.79
CA TYR A 330 9.29 20.79 16.84
C TYR A 330 10.33 19.72 16.54
N VAL A 331 11.45 20.14 15.97
CA VAL A 331 12.52 19.23 15.49
C VAL A 331 13.70 19.33 16.43
N VAL A 332 14.18 18.18 16.88
CA VAL A 332 15.39 18.03 17.69
C VAL A 332 16.42 17.16 16.97
N ARG A 333 17.68 17.36 17.32
CA ARG A 333 18.80 16.50 16.97
C ARG A 333 19.07 15.55 18.12
N ILE A 334 19.14 14.26 17.81
CA ILE A 334 19.59 13.20 18.70
C ILE A 334 21.07 13.00 18.44
N LEU A 335 21.90 13.46 19.37
CA LEU A 335 23.36 13.45 19.25
C LEU A 335 23.92 12.15 19.82
N GLU A 336 25.13 11.78 19.40
CA GLU A 336 25.79 10.53 19.83
C GLU A 336 25.84 10.38 21.36
N ARG A 337 26.03 11.49 22.09
CA ARG A 337 26.06 11.51 23.56
C ARG A 337 24.71 11.24 24.25
N TYR A 338 23.60 11.17 23.51
CA TYR A 338 22.30 10.75 24.04
C TYR A 338 22.32 9.27 24.45
N GLY A 339 23.13 8.45 23.76
CA GLY A 339 23.34 7.03 24.07
C GLY A 339 22.44 6.05 23.32
N THR A 340 21.37 6.53 22.67
CA THR A 340 20.43 5.73 21.87
C THR A 340 20.35 6.30 20.45
N ALA A 341 20.36 5.45 19.42
CA ALA A 341 20.24 5.91 18.03
C ALA A 341 18.84 6.50 17.75
N ARG A 342 18.73 7.42 16.78
CA ARG A 342 17.45 8.09 16.46
C ARG A 342 16.38 7.10 16.03
N ASP A 343 16.69 6.14 15.15
CA ASP A 343 15.71 5.18 14.64
C ASP A 343 15.20 4.24 15.75
N GLU A 344 16.10 3.74 16.60
CA GLU A 344 15.74 2.97 17.79
C GLU A 344 14.88 3.80 18.76
N LEU A 345 15.19 5.08 18.92
CA LEU A 345 14.39 5.98 19.76
C LEU A 345 12.97 6.17 19.20
N VAL A 346 12.80 6.24 17.88
CA VAL A 346 11.48 6.30 17.22
C VAL A 346 10.67 5.05 17.55
N GLU A 347 11.26 3.86 17.39
CA GLU A 347 10.59 2.58 17.69
C GLU A 347 10.18 2.48 19.16
N ARG A 348 11.07 2.86 20.08
CA ARG A 348 10.80 2.83 21.52
C ARG A 348 9.71 3.82 21.94
N LEU A 349 9.72 5.04 21.40
CA LEU A 349 8.65 6.01 21.63
C LEU A 349 7.32 5.55 21.04
N ALA A 350 7.33 4.90 19.86
CA ALA A 350 6.13 4.32 19.25
C ALA A 350 5.54 3.20 20.10
N ALA A 351 6.39 2.32 20.67
CA ALA A 351 5.96 1.27 21.61
C ALA A 351 5.35 1.86 22.90
N ASP A 352 5.75 3.07 23.29
CA ASP A 352 5.13 3.84 24.38
C ASP A 352 3.89 4.63 23.93
N GLY A 353 3.39 4.45 22.70
CA GLY A 353 2.22 5.15 22.16
C GLY A 353 2.47 6.63 21.85
N ILE A 354 3.73 7.03 21.58
CA ILE A 354 4.12 8.40 21.23
C ILE A 354 4.51 8.45 19.75
N GLY A 355 3.70 9.15 18.95
CA GLY A 355 3.97 9.34 17.53
C GLY A 355 5.11 10.32 17.29
N THR A 356 6.11 9.92 16.51
CA THR A 356 7.19 10.79 16.05
C THR A 356 7.34 10.72 14.53
N SER A 357 8.12 11.62 13.95
CA SER A 357 8.38 11.60 12.51
C SER A 357 9.79 12.11 12.19
N VAL A 358 10.21 11.98 10.93
CA VAL A 358 11.49 12.48 10.42
C VAL A 358 11.21 13.39 9.23
N HIS A 359 11.54 14.66 9.40
CA HIS A 359 11.50 15.65 8.34
C HIS A 359 12.94 16.07 8.14
N PHE A 360 13.60 15.86 7.00
CA PHE A 360 13.21 14.99 5.89
C PHE A 360 14.37 14.06 5.53
N VAL A 361 14.07 12.98 4.80
CA VAL A 361 15.11 12.23 4.08
C VAL A 361 15.77 13.18 3.08
N PRO A 362 17.12 13.26 3.04
CA PRO A 362 17.82 14.10 2.08
C PRO A 362 17.46 13.74 0.64
N LEU A 363 17.28 14.75 -0.21
CA LEU A 363 16.84 14.54 -1.59
C LEU A 363 17.81 13.64 -2.39
N HIS A 364 19.11 13.68 -2.09
CA HIS A 364 20.11 12.83 -2.75
C HIS A 364 20.08 11.36 -2.30
N HIS A 365 19.38 11.04 -1.20
CA HIS A 365 19.13 9.66 -0.78
C HIS A 365 17.89 9.06 -1.48
N LEU A 366 17.04 9.90 -2.07
CA LEU A 366 15.83 9.44 -2.75
C LEU A 366 16.16 8.95 -4.18
N PRO A 367 15.82 7.70 -4.56
CA PRO A 367 16.25 7.09 -5.83
C PRO A 367 15.90 7.93 -7.08
N HIS A 368 14.68 8.48 -7.13
CA HIS A 368 14.23 9.27 -8.26
C HIS A 368 15.04 10.57 -8.44
N LEU A 369 15.40 11.23 -7.33
CA LEU A 369 16.10 12.51 -7.36
C LEU A 369 17.62 12.34 -7.49
N ARG A 370 18.18 11.21 -7.06
CA ARG A 370 19.61 10.89 -7.20
C ARG A 370 20.11 10.95 -8.66
N SER A 371 19.27 10.62 -9.63
CA SER A 371 19.60 10.66 -11.07
C SER A 371 19.18 11.94 -11.78
N ARG A 372 18.35 12.79 -11.15
CA ARG A 372 17.70 13.95 -11.77
C ARG A 372 18.18 15.28 -11.21
N ALA A 373 18.71 15.29 -9.99
CA ALA A 373 19.27 16.47 -9.35
C ALA A 373 20.80 16.49 -9.47
N LEU A 374 21.36 17.69 -9.65
CA LEU A 374 22.80 17.89 -9.60
C LEU A 374 23.24 17.96 -8.14
N VAL A 375 24.14 17.06 -7.74
CA VAL A 375 24.83 17.12 -6.45
C VAL A 375 26.19 17.82 -6.65
N PRO A 376 26.48 18.90 -5.92
CA PRO A 376 27.77 19.58 -6.04
C PRO A 376 28.97 18.66 -5.74
N PRO A 377 30.14 18.90 -6.37
CA PRO A 377 31.37 18.21 -6.00
C PRO A 377 31.65 18.35 -4.50
N GLY A 378 32.02 17.24 -3.84
CA GLY A 378 32.19 17.19 -2.38
C GLY A 378 30.96 16.71 -1.61
N GLY A 379 29.83 16.45 -2.29
CA GLY A 379 28.63 15.88 -1.68
C GLY A 379 27.84 16.89 -0.85
N LEU A 380 27.02 16.37 0.07
CA LEU A 380 26.13 17.15 0.94
C LEU A 380 26.34 16.74 2.42
N PRO A 381 27.56 16.90 2.95
CA PRO A 381 27.95 16.36 4.25
C PRO A 381 27.11 16.91 5.41
N GLY A 382 26.63 18.14 5.35
CA GLY A 382 25.75 18.70 6.38
C GLY A 382 24.40 18.00 6.43
N ALA A 383 23.80 17.72 5.26
CA ALA A 383 22.59 16.92 5.16
C ALA A 383 22.80 15.46 5.63
N ASP A 384 23.94 14.86 5.26
CA ASP A 384 24.30 13.48 5.65
C ASP A 384 24.59 13.36 7.16
N GLU A 385 25.20 14.38 7.78
CA GLU A 385 25.39 14.45 9.23
C GLU A 385 24.05 14.60 9.96
N LEU A 386 23.19 15.49 9.45
CA LEU A 386 21.96 15.88 10.11
C LEU A 386 20.90 14.77 10.07
N PHE A 387 20.71 14.12 8.92
CA PHE A 387 19.62 13.15 8.71
C PHE A 387 19.49 12.06 9.79
N PRO A 388 20.56 11.33 10.19
CA PRO A 388 20.47 10.32 11.23
C PRO A 388 20.17 10.89 12.63
N GLN A 389 20.21 12.21 12.81
CA GLN A 389 19.95 12.88 14.08
C GLN A 389 18.53 13.47 14.15
N LEU A 390 17.82 13.63 13.04
CA LEU A 390 16.55 14.37 12.99
C LEU A 390 15.39 13.63 13.66
N LEU A 391 14.79 14.19 14.70
CA LEU A 391 13.55 13.68 15.29
C LEU A 391 12.52 14.80 15.40
N SER A 392 11.34 14.60 14.83
CA SER A 392 10.21 15.53 14.94
C SER A 392 9.25 15.03 16.02
N LEU A 393 9.06 15.84 17.05
CA LEU A 393 8.16 15.55 18.17
C LEU A 393 6.73 16.05 17.89
N PRO A 394 5.70 15.47 18.54
CA PRO A 394 4.33 15.96 18.46
C PRO A 394 4.22 17.47 18.72
N LEU A 395 3.66 18.21 17.77
CA LEU A 395 3.38 19.64 17.92
C LEU A 395 2.11 20.03 17.17
N HIS A 396 1.03 20.23 17.92
CA HIS A 396 -0.25 20.71 17.38
C HIS A 396 -1.05 21.47 18.47
N PRO A 397 -1.98 22.36 18.12
CA PRO A 397 -2.68 23.21 19.10
C PRO A 397 -3.62 22.43 20.05
N GLY A 398 -3.89 21.16 19.75
CA GLY A 398 -4.67 20.26 20.62
C GLY A 398 -3.83 19.48 21.63
N LEU A 399 -2.49 19.58 21.58
CA LEU A 399 -1.61 18.79 22.43
C LEU A 399 -1.69 19.29 23.88
N GLY A 400 -2.13 18.43 24.79
CA GLY A 400 -2.24 18.73 26.22
C GLY A 400 -0.88 18.75 26.92
N GLU A 401 -0.77 19.43 28.06
CA GLU A 401 0.49 19.54 28.80
C GLU A 401 1.00 18.19 29.32
N GLN A 402 0.11 17.33 29.80
CA GLN A 402 0.45 15.97 30.23
C GLN A 402 1.03 15.13 29.09
N ALA A 403 0.54 15.30 27.87
CA ALA A 403 1.07 14.62 26.71
C ALA A 403 2.50 15.10 26.39
N VAL A 404 2.76 16.40 26.45
CA VAL A 404 4.12 16.96 26.31
C VAL A 404 5.05 16.42 27.39
N ASP A 405 4.60 16.39 28.65
CA ASP A 405 5.39 15.84 29.76
C ASP A 405 5.71 14.36 29.56
N ARG A 406 4.75 13.58 29.04
CA ARG A 406 4.96 12.17 28.69
C ARG A 406 6.01 12.00 27.59
N VAL A 407 5.98 12.84 26.55
CA VAL A 407 7.02 12.84 25.51
C VAL A 407 8.39 13.13 26.12
N CYS A 408 8.49 14.20 26.92
CA CYS A 408 9.73 14.58 27.59
C CYS A 408 10.24 13.51 28.57
N ALA A 409 9.34 12.89 29.34
CA ALA A 409 9.68 11.82 30.27
C ALA A 409 10.15 10.56 29.54
N GLY A 410 9.51 10.21 28.41
CA GLY A 410 9.97 9.14 27.53
C GLY A 410 11.39 9.40 27.02
N LEU A 411 11.64 10.60 26.49
CA LEU A 411 12.97 11.01 26.03
C LEU A 411 14.01 11.03 27.15
N ALA A 412 13.67 11.47 28.36
CA ALA A 412 14.59 11.47 29.49
C ALA A 412 14.90 10.04 29.97
N ARG A 413 13.89 9.16 30.03
CA ARG A 413 14.04 7.76 30.45
C ARG A 413 14.88 6.93 29.47
N LEU A 414 14.75 7.23 28.18
CA LEU A 414 15.46 6.51 27.11
C LEU A 414 16.87 7.06 26.83
N GLY A 415 17.26 8.16 27.49
CA GLY A 415 18.61 8.71 27.46
C GLY A 415 19.47 8.21 28.63
N GLY A 416 20.76 7.97 28.40
CA GLY A 416 21.72 7.65 29.48
C GLY A 416 22.11 6.17 29.66
N GLY A 417 21.77 5.28 28.73
CA GLY A 417 22.36 3.94 28.69
C GLY A 417 23.83 3.99 28.29
N GLN A 418 24.73 3.40 29.07
CA GLN A 418 26.11 3.16 28.64
C GLN A 418 26.07 2.39 27.31
N ARG A 419 26.82 2.88 26.31
CA ARG A 419 27.10 2.14 25.07
C ARG A 419 27.63 0.75 25.45
N THR A 420 26.78 -0.27 25.38
CA THR A 420 27.29 -1.58 24.96
C THR A 420 27.84 -1.34 23.56
N ALA A 421 29.14 -1.57 23.39
CA ALA A 421 29.85 -1.41 22.14
C ALA A 421 29.25 -2.32 21.06
N ALA A 422 28.13 -1.91 20.49
CA ALA A 422 27.66 -2.35 19.20
C ALA A 422 28.12 -1.28 18.24
N ALA A 423 29.03 -1.66 17.35
CA ALA A 423 29.48 -0.85 16.23
C ALA A 423 28.29 -0.21 15.50
N LEU A 424 28.51 0.97 14.92
CA LEU A 424 27.62 1.62 13.95
C LEU A 424 26.88 0.55 13.14
N ARG A 425 25.60 0.33 13.44
CA ARG A 425 24.82 -0.66 12.71
C ARG A 425 24.38 -0.02 11.40
N PRO A 426 24.73 -0.59 10.25
CA PRO A 426 24.10 -0.18 9.01
C PRO A 426 22.61 -0.48 9.12
N THR A 427 21.81 0.19 8.29
CA THR A 427 20.36 0.02 8.12
C THR A 427 19.96 -1.38 7.60
N ALA A 428 20.77 -2.39 7.89
CA ALA A 428 20.73 -3.73 7.35
C ALA A 428 20.93 -4.77 8.47
N LEU A 429 20.00 -5.71 8.59
CA LEU A 429 20.00 -6.76 9.59
C LEU A 429 21.24 -7.65 9.43
N ARG A 430 21.98 -7.86 10.51
CA ARG A 430 23.15 -8.75 10.50
C ARG A 430 22.71 -10.17 10.14
N THR A 431 23.21 -10.66 9.02
CA THR A 431 22.68 -11.82 8.32
C THR A 431 23.70 -12.96 8.29
N LEU A 432 23.32 -14.12 8.83
CA LEU A 432 24.08 -15.36 8.71
C LEU A 432 23.60 -16.12 7.49
N VAL A 433 24.51 -16.49 6.59
CA VAL A 433 24.19 -17.25 5.38
C VAL A 433 24.48 -18.72 5.61
N ILE A 434 23.46 -19.56 5.57
CA ILE A 434 23.61 -21.01 5.71
C ILE A 434 23.95 -21.57 4.33
N GLY A 435 25.18 -22.05 4.16
CA GLY A 435 25.77 -22.54 2.90
C GLY A 435 26.83 -21.62 2.35
N ALA A 436 28.08 -22.08 2.31
CA ALA A 436 29.22 -21.41 1.69
C ALA A 436 29.47 -21.84 0.22
N GLY A 437 28.52 -22.58 -0.38
CA GLY A 437 28.54 -22.98 -1.80
C GLY A 437 28.19 -21.82 -2.75
N GLU A 438 28.10 -22.10 -4.05
CA GLU A 438 27.89 -21.08 -5.09
C GLU A 438 26.66 -20.18 -4.86
N ALA A 439 25.54 -20.74 -4.41
CA ALA A 439 24.31 -19.98 -4.13
C ALA A 439 24.46 -19.03 -2.93
N GLY A 440 25.06 -19.49 -1.83
CA GLY A 440 25.35 -18.63 -0.68
C GLY A 440 26.38 -17.56 -0.98
N ARG A 441 27.40 -17.87 -1.79
CA ARG A 441 28.38 -16.88 -2.28
C ARG A 441 27.73 -15.81 -3.15
N ALA A 442 26.86 -16.21 -4.07
CA ALA A 442 26.12 -15.27 -4.91
C ALA A 442 25.25 -14.36 -4.06
N LEU A 443 24.47 -14.93 -3.13
CA LEU A 443 23.65 -14.16 -2.20
C LEU A 443 24.48 -13.17 -1.39
N ALA A 444 25.56 -13.63 -0.74
CA ALA A 444 26.37 -12.74 0.09
C ALA A 444 26.96 -11.59 -0.73
N ARG A 445 27.39 -11.84 -1.98
CA ARG A 445 27.83 -10.78 -2.89
C ARG A 445 26.71 -9.79 -3.22
N ASP A 446 25.50 -10.28 -3.48
CA ASP A 446 24.35 -9.45 -3.82
C ASP A 446 23.88 -8.62 -2.61
N LEU A 447 23.85 -9.21 -1.42
CA LEU A 447 23.55 -8.51 -0.17
C LEU A 447 24.60 -7.45 0.16
N SER A 448 25.89 -7.74 -0.05
CA SER A 448 26.97 -6.75 0.15
C SER A 448 26.96 -5.62 -0.88
N ARG A 449 26.42 -5.84 -2.09
CA ARG A 449 26.38 -4.85 -3.18
C ARG A 449 25.12 -3.99 -3.19
N THR A 450 24.05 -4.46 -2.55
CA THR A 450 22.74 -3.81 -2.57
C THR A 450 22.24 -3.60 -1.14
N PRO A 451 22.68 -2.51 -0.47
CA PRO A 451 22.29 -2.17 0.91
C PRO A 451 20.78 -1.97 1.10
N GLU A 452 20.06 -1.73 0.00
CA GLU A 452 18.61 -1.55 -0.10
C GLU A 452 17.83 -2.80 0.33
N PHE A 453 18.47 -3.98 0.39
CA PHE A 453 17.84 -5.21 0.90
C PHE A 453 17.70 -5.24 2.42
N GLY A 454 18.34 -4.32 3.14
CA GLY A 454 18.27 -4.27 4.60
C GLY A 454 18.82 -5.54 5.27
N LEU A 455 19.78 -6.22 4.64
CA LEU A 455 20.46 -7.42 5.15
C LEU A 455 21.98 -7.29 4.93
N GLU A 456 22.78 -7.40 5.99
CA GLU A 456 24.25 -7.32 5.96
C GLU A 456 24.85 -8.71 6.22
N PRO A 457 25.48 -9.37 5.24
CA PRO A 457 26.02 -10.72 5.44
C PRO A 457 27.27 -10.70 6.34
N VAL A 458 27.23 -11.47 7.45
CA VAL A 458 28.30 -11.51 8.48
C VAL A 458 29.24 -12.70 8.29
N GLY A 459 28.75 -13.82 7.76
CA GLY A 459 29.53 -15.04 7.58
C GLY A 459 28.67 -16.23 7.17
N PHE A 460 29.33 -17.36 6.95
CA PHE A 460 28.69 -18.60 6.49
C PHE A 460 28.71 -19.70 7.55
N LEU A 461 27.72 -20.60 7.53
CA LEU A 461 27.85 -21.94 8.13
C LEU A 461 27.75 -23.00 7.04
N ASP A 462 28.67 -23.96 7.02
CA ASP A 462 28.69 -25.06 6.04
C ASP A 462 29.30 -26.32 6.67
N ASP A 463 28.65 -27.46 6.47
CA ASP A 463 29.08 -28.77 7.02
C ASP A 463 30.19 -29.41 6.16
N ASP A 464 30.50 -28.87 4.97
CA ASP A 464 31.56 -29.39 4.09
C ASP A 464 32.96 -29.02 4.63
N PRO A 465 33.78 -29.99 5.08
CA PRO A 465 35.10 -29.71 5.65
C PRO A 465 36.05 -29.03 4.67
N ALA A 466 35.88 -29.25 3.37
CA ALA A 466 36.72 -28.62 2.35
C ALA A 466 36.49 -27.09 2.27
N LYS A 467 35.30 -26.62 2.64
CA LYS A 467 34.95 -25.19 2.69
C LYS A 467 35.34 -24.52 4.00
N GLN A 468 35.61 -25.31 5.05
CA GLN A 468 36.12 -24.82 6.34
C GLN A 468 37.65 -24.59 6.30
N LEU A 469 38.37 -25.34 5.46
CA LEU A 469 39.84 -25.26 5.32
C LEU A 469 40.32 -24.14 4.37
N GLY A 470 39.44 -23.58 3.55
CA GLY A 470 39.72 -22.46 2.65
C GLY A 470 39.27 -21.13 3.28
N GLY A 471 40.20 -20.38 3.86
CA GLY A 471 39.92 -19.08 4.49
C GLY A 471 39.11 -18.10 3.63
N ALA A 472 38.51 -17.10 4.29
CA ALA A 472 37.69 -16.00 3.75
C ALA A 472 37.07 -16.27 2.36
N VAL A 473 35.83 -16.75 2.33
CA VAL A 473 35.09 -17.01 1.11
C VAL A 473 34.27 -15.76 0.76
N ALA A 474 34.52 -15.15 -0.41
CA ALA A 474 33.86 -13.88 -0.78
C ALA A 474 34.02 -12.77 0.28
N GLU A 475 35.21 -12.66 0.87
CA GLU A 475 35.57 -11.69 1.94
C GLU A 475 34.88 -11.91 3.30
N LEU A 476 34.07 -12.96 3.45
CA LEU A 476 33.41 -13.32 4.71
C LEU A 476 33.89 -14.69 5.26
N PRO A 477 33.99 -14.86 6.59
CA PRO A 477 34.45 -16.11 7.19
C PRO A 477 33.38 -17.22 7.13
N VAL A 478 33.82 -18.47 7.04
CA VAL A 478 32.99 -19.63 7.41
C VAL A 478 33.15 -19.82 8.92
N LEU A 479 32.07 -19.60 9.65
CA LEU A 479 32.06 -19.48 11.12
C LEU A 479 31.91 -20.83 11.84
N GLY A 480 31.59 -21.89 11.10
CA GLY A 480 31.46 -23.25 11.63
C GLY A 480 30.49 -24.13 10.84
N GLU A 481 30.10 -25.24 11.45
CA GLU A 481 29.09 -26.18 10.96
C GLU A 481 27.66 -25.67 11.21
N LEU A 482 26.67 -26.23 10.51
CA LEU A 482 25.26 -25.88 10.70
C LEU A 482 24.78 -26.17 12.13
N ALA A 483 25.39 -27.14 12.83
CA ALA A 483 25.10 -27.41 14.24
C ALA A 483 25.40 -26.21 15.17
N ALA A 484 26.33 -25.33 14.77
CA ALA A 484 26.72 -24.13 15.51
C ALA A 484 25.77 -22.94 15.27
N THR A 485 24.63 -23.11 14.58
CA THR A 485 23.70 -22.01 14.24
C THR A 485 23.30 -21.19 15.47
N ARG A 486 22.88 -21.84 16.55
CA ARG A 486 22.42 -21.14 17.76
C ARG A 486 23.55 -20.33 18.43
N THR A 487 24.72 -20.94 18.61
CA THR A 487 25.87 -20.29 19.24
C THR A 487 26.37 -19.14 18.37
N THR A 488 26.46 -19.35 17.05
CA THR A 488 26.88 -18.31 16.10
C THR A 488 25.91 -17.13 16.07
N VAL A 489 24.60 -17.38 16.14
CA VAL A 489 23.60 -16.31 16.19
C VAL A 489 23.77 -15.42 17.43
N LEU A 490 24.02 -16.04 18.59
CA LEU A 490 24.23 -15.32 19.85
C LEU A 490 25.59 -14.59 19.87
N ASP A 491 26.66 -15.28 19.50
CA ASP A 491 28.03 -14.77 19.60
C ASP A 491 28.31 -13.64 18.58
N GLN A 492 27.71 -13.72 17.40
CA GLN A 492 27.91 -12.74 16.31
C GLN A 492 26.79 -11.69 16.23
N GLY A 493 25.78 -11.76 17.10
CA GLY A 493 24.63 -10.86 17.13
C GLY A 493 23.87 -10.84 15.81
N ILE A 494 23.50 -12.02 15.31
CA ILE A 494 22.80 -12.21 14.04
C ILE A 494 21.30 -11.95 14.24
N GLU A 495 20.70 -11.21 13.32
CA GLU A 495 19.30 -10.77 13.36
C GLU A 495 18.46 -11.44 12.25
N ALA A 496 19.12 -11.89 11.18
CA ALA A 496 18.52 -12.66 10.10
C ALA A 496 19.38 -13.88 9.74
N VAL A 497 18.75 -15.01 9.44
CA VAL A 497 19.43 -16.20 8.92
C VAL A 497 18.85 -16.50 7.55
N VAL A 498 19.69 -16.46 6.51
CA VAL A 498 19.26 -16.78 5.14
C VAL A 498 19.82 -18.14 4.74
N VAL A 499 18.94 -19.07 4.39
CA VAL A 499 19.38 -20.40 3.95
C VAL A 499 19.60 -20.43 2.45
N ALA A 500 20.86 -20.67 2.07
CA ALA A 500 21.37 -20.62 0.70
C ALA A 500 22.12 -21.92 0.30
N ILE A 501 21.70 -23.07 0.84
CA ILE A 501 22.09 -24.41 0.37
C ILE A 501 20.94 -24.96 -0.48
N PRO A 502 21.04 -24.93 -1.82
CA PRO A 502 20.02 -25.54 -2.69
C PRO A 502 19.97 -27.05 -2.41
N GLY A 503 18.80 -27.54 -1.99
CA GLY A 503 18.62 -28.97 -1.67
C GLY A 503 19.06 -29.38 -0.26
N LEU A 504 19.17 -28.43 0.69
CA LEU A 504 19.35 -28.77 2.11
C LEU A 504 18.23 -29.70 2.58
N ALA A 505 18.58 -30.86 3.15
CA ALA A 505 17.60 -31.82 3.65
C ALA A 505 16.61 -31.15 4.63
N PRO A 506 15.29 -31.43 4.55
CA PRO A 506 14.27 -30.73 5.34
C PRO A 506 14.51 -30.78 6.86
N ASP A 507 15.09 -31.87 7.37
CA ASP A 507 15.42 -32.01 8.79
C ASP A 507 16.61 -31.13 9.19
N HIS A 508 17.57 -30.91 8.30
CA HIS A 508 18.70 -30.02 8.54
C HIS A 508 18.23 -28.56 8.53
N PHE A 509 17.37 -28.19 7.58
CA PHE A 509 16.72 -26.88 7.55
C PHE A 509 15.93 -26.61 8.82
N ARG A 510 15.04 -27.52 9.24
CA ARG A 510 14.24 -27.37 10.46
C ARG A 510 15.10 -27.22 11.71
N ARG A 511 16.22 -27.93 11.81
CA ARG A 511 17.15 -27.80 12.94
C ARG A 511 17.80 -26.42 12.96
N VAL A 512 18.25 -25.93 11.81
CA VAL A 512 18.88 -24.60 11.68
C VAL A 512 17.88 -23.49 11.94
N ALA A 513 16.67 -23.59 11.37
CA ALA A 513 15.61 -22.61 11.56
C ALA A 513 15.20 -22.51 13.04
N ARG A 514 14.91 -23.64 13.69
CA ARG A 514 14.60 -23.66 15.13
C ARG A 514 15.75 -23.15 16.00
N ALA A 515 16.99 -23.48 15.64
CA ALA A 515 18.17 -23.02 16.37
C ALA A 515 18.35 -21.51 16.28
N ALA A 516 18.06 -20.92 15.12
CA ALA A 516 18.10 -19.48 14.88
C ALA A 516 16.93 -18.73 15.54
N GLU A 517 15.70 -19.23 15.40
CA GLU A 517 14.50 -18.67 16.02
C GLU A 517 14.58 -18.70 17.55
N ALA A 518 15.05 -19.81 18.14
CA ALA A 518 15.25 -19.92 19.57
C ALA A 518 16.34 -18.98 20.12
N ALA A 519 17.17 -18.41 19.24
CA ALA A 519 18.16 -17.39 19.55
C ALA A 519 17.71 -15.97 19.17
N GLY A 520 16.48 -15.80 18.68
CA GLY A 520 15.87 -14.51 18.37
C GLY A 520 16.13 -13.96 16.97
N ALA A 521 16.71 -14.75 16.05
CA ALA A 521 16.94 -14.34 14.68
C ALA A 521 15.77 -14.73 13.76
N SER A 522 15.44 -13.85 12.80
CA SER A 522 14.44 -14.14 11.77
C SER A 522 15.01 -15.07 10.69
N VAL A 523 14.30 -16.15 10.33
CA VAL A 523 14.79 -17.12 9.34
C VAL A 523 14.11 -16.87 7.99
N ARG A 524 14.90 -16.69 6.93
CA ARG A 524 14.43 -16.37 5.58
C ARG A 524 14.99 -17.36 4.56
N TYR A 525 14.18 -17.71 3.57
CA TYR A 525 14.58 -18.62 2.50
C TYR A 525 14.70 -17.85 1.18
N LEU A 526 15.74 -18.17 0.40
CA LEU A 526 16.14 -17.46 -0.83
C LEU A 526 15.01 -17.18 -1.86
N PRO A 527 14.03 -18.06 -2.07
CA PRO A 527 12.98 -17.85 -3.07
C PRO A 527 11.87 -16.87 -2.67
N SER A 528 11.45 -16.83 -1.39
CA SER A 528 10.27 -16.06 -0.96
C SER A 528 10.58 -14.60 -0.61
N PHE A 529 11.82 -14.30 -0.20
CA PHE A 529 12.21 -12.96 0.25
C PHE A 529 12.32 -11.93 -0.90
N ILE A 530 12.86 -12.34 -2.06
CA ILE A 530 13.00 -11.46 -3.24
C ILE A 530 11.62 -11.10 -3.83
N ALA A 531 10.65 -12.03 -3.78
CA ALA A 531 9.29 -11.82 -4.28
C ALA A 531 8.48 -10.85 -3.41
N ALA A 532 8.64 -10.94 -2.08
CA ALA A 532 7.99 -10.03 -1.13
C ALA A 532 8.46 -8.57 -1.30
N LEU A 533 9.77 -8.36 -1.54
CA LEU A 533 10.35 -7.02 -1.64
C LEU A 533 9.87 -6.22 -2.87
N ARG A 534 9.49 -6.89 -3.97
CA ARG A 534 9.01 -6.25 -5.22
C ARG A 534 7.52 -5.86 -5.17
N ARG A 535 6.70 -6.61 -4.41
CA ARG A 535 5.30 -6.25 -4.09
C ARG A 535 5.21 -4.93 -3.30
N ASP A 536 6.36 -4.52 -2.75
CA ASP A 536 6.80 -3.24 -2.21
C ASP A 536 6.18 -1.93 -2.76
N VAL A 537 5.85 -1.91 -4.05
CA VAL A 537 5.75 -0.65 -4.81
C VAL A 537 4.34 -0.36 -5.36
N VAL A 538 3.38 -1.30 -5.29
CA VAL A 538 2.07 -1.16 -5.98
C VAL A 538 0.83 -1.14 -5.06
N GLY A 539 0.99 -1.10 -3.74
CA GLY A 539 -0.15 -1.00 -2.82
C GLY A 539 0.22 -0.38 -1.49
N SER A 540 0.16 0.94 -1.38
CA SER A 540 0.64 1.70 -0.23
C SER A 540 -0.26 1.67 1.03
N ASP A 541 -1.30 0.83 1.12
CA ASP A 541 -2.26 0.90 2.25
C ASP A 541 -2.76 -0.45 2.81
N MET A 542 -2.14 -1.61 2.50
CA MET A 542 -2.60 -2.91 3.05
C MET A 542 -1.55 -3.72 3.85
N ARG A 543 -0.39 -3.14 4.17
CA ARG A 543 0.76 -3.92 4.68
C ARG A 543 0.76 -4.29 6.17
N GLU A 544 -0.22 -3.88 6.94
CA GLU A 544 -0.28 -4.17 8.38
C GLU A 544 -1.43 -5.12 8.78
N LEU A 545 -2.14 -5.72 7.81
CA LEU A 545 -3.22 -6.66 8.12
C LEU A 545 -2.66 -8.08 8.35
N ASP A 546 -2.71 -8.55 9.60
CA ASP A 546 -2.50 -9.97 9.90
C ASP A 546 -3.69 -10.79 9.37
N VAL A 547 -3.50 -11.35 8.18
CA VAL A 547 -4.50 -12.21 7.51
C VAL A 547 -4.90 -13.40 8.40
N SER A 548 -4.00 -13.88 9.27
CA SER A 548 -4.25 -14.99 10.19
C SER A 548 -5.27 -14.61 11.26
N GLU A 549 -5.21 -13.38 11.77
CA GLU A 549 -6.17 -12.86 12.75
C GLU A 549 -7.57 -12.72 12.15
N LEU A 550 -7.64 -12.25 10.90
CA LEU A 550 -8.89 -12.10 10.14
C LEU A 550 -9.61 -13.44 9.98
N ILE A 551 -8.92 -14.46 9.46
CA ILE A 551 -9.49 -15.79 9.22
C ILE A 551 -9.60 -16.64 10.49
N GLY A 552 -8.86 -16.29 11.55
CA GLY A 552 -8.84 -17.04 12.82
C GLY A 552 -8.01 -18.32 12.78
N ARG A 553 -7.07 -18.44 11.83
CA ARG A 553 -6.11 -19.55 11.72
C ARG A 553 -4.82 -19.04 11.05
N ALA A 554 -3.67 -19.65 11.37
CA ALA A 554 -2.42 -19.36 10.69
C ALA A 554 -2.47 -19.81 9.21
N GLU A 555 -1.78 -19.06 8.35
CA GLU A 555 -1.51 -19.48 6.97
C GLU A 555 -0.75 -20.81 6.95
N MET A 556 -1.16 -21.72 6.07
CA MET A 556 -0.55 -23.03 5.92
C MET A 556 0.51 -23.00 4.82
N HIS A 557 1.73 -23.44 5.12
CA HIS A 557 2.72 -23.72 4.08
C HIS A 557 2.43 -25.09 3.45
N ILE A 558 1.89 -25.08 2.23
CA ILE A 558 1.41 -26.28 1.53
C ILE A 558 2.48 -26.84 0.57
N VAL A 559 3.38 -25.98 0.07
CA VAL A 559 4.32 -26.38 -0.97
C VAL A 559 5.45 -27.23 -0.39
N SER A 560 5.53 -28.47 -0.84
CA SER A 560 6.62 -29.38 -0.54
C SER A 560 7.85 -29.07 -1.40
N PRO A 561 9.07 -29.42 -0.93
CA PRO A 561 10.28 -29.33 -1.75
C PRO A 561 10.18 -30.11 -3.07
N ASP A 562 9.37 -31.17 -3.10
CA ASP A 562 9.21 -32.06 -4.25
C ASP A 562 8.35 -31.45 -5.37
N ALA A 563 7.49 -30.47 -5.06
CA ALA A 563 6.68 -29.79 -6.09
C ALA A 563 7.56 -29.08 -7.14
N ARG A 564 8.79 -28.71 -6.77
CA ARG A 564 9.78 -28.17 -7.70
C ARG A 564 10.08 -29.11 -8.86
N ALA A 565 10.04 -30.43 -8.65
CA ALA A 565 10.37 -31.42 -9.68
C ALA A 565 9.38 -31.40 -10.86
N VAL A 566 8.14 -30.96 -10.63
CA VAL A 566 7.12 -30.82 -11.69
C VAL A 566 7.44 -29.64 -12.62
N VAL A 567 8.10 -28.60 -12.10
CA VAL A 567 8.34 -27.34 -12.82
C VAL A 567 9.76 -27.25 -13.36
N ALA A 568 10.76 -27.71 -12.60
CA ALA A 568 12.17 -27.49 -12.90
C ALA A 568 12.56 -28.07 -14.27
N GLY A 569 13.18 -27.23 -15.11
CA GLY A 569 13.61 -27.61 -16.46
C GLY A 569 12.48 -27.86 -17.47
N ARG A 570 11.20 -27.74 -17.08
CA ARG A 570 10.04 -27.96 -17.95
C ARG A 570 9.62 -26.68 -18.67
N ARG A 571 8.88 -26.85 -19.77
CA ARG A 571 8.17 -25.75 -20.47
C ARG A 571 6.79 -25.61 -19.84
N VAL A 572 6.58 -24.51 -19.13
CA VAL A 572 5.36 -24.26 -18.37
C VAL A 572 4.55 -23.17 -19.04
N LEU A 573 3.25 -23.41 -19.23
CA LEU A 573 2.30 -22.41 -19.72
C LEU A 573 1.32 -22.06 -18.59
N VAL A 574 1.22 -20.77 -18.26
CA VAL A 574 0.19 -20.25 -17.36
C VAL A 574 -0.80 -19.45 -18.18
N THR A 575 -2.07 -19.85 -18.20
CA THR A 575 -3.14 -19.08 -18.84
C THR A 575 -3.87 -18.22 -17.81
N GLY A 576 -4.34 -17.05 -18.20
CA GLY A 576 -4.85 -16.05 -17.26
C GLY A 576 -3.72 -15.47 -16.42
N ALA A 577 -2.52 -15.41 -17.00
CA ALA A 577 -1.29 -15.03 -16.32
C ALA A 577 -1.37 -13.62 -15.73
N GLY A 578 -2.09 -12.69 -16.37
CA GLY A 578 -2.25 -11.32 -15.90
C GLY A 578 -3.20 -11.17 -14.70
N GLY A 579 -4.00 -12.19 -14.39
CA GLY A 579 -4.90 -12.21 -13.22
C GLY A 579 -4.17 -12.50 -11.91
N SER A 580 -4.73 -12.12 -10.76
CA SER A 580 -4.02 -12.18 -9.46
C SER A 580 -3.45 -13.55 -9.07
N ILE A 581 -4.15 -14.64 -9.37
CA ILE A 581 -3.65 -16.00 -9.11
C ILE A 581 -2.62 -16.39 -10.17
N GLY A 582 -2.90 -16.10 -11.45
CA GLY A 582 -1.99 -16.41 -12.55
C GLY A 582 -0.64 -15.72 -12.37
N SER A 583 -0.65 -14.44 -11.99
CA SER A 583 0.56 -13.64 -11.77
C SER A 583 1.39 -14.20 -10.64
N GLU A 584 0.76 -14.60 -9.54
CA GLU A 584 1.50 -15.18 -8.41
C GLU A 584 2.02 -16.58 -8.72
N LEU A 585 1.24 -17.39 -9.42
CA LEU A 585 1.71 -18.68 -9.92
C LEU A 585 2.92 -18.50 -10.84
N CYS A 586 2.96 -17.46 -11.68
CA CYS A 586 4.13 -17.15 -12.51
C CYS A 586 5.37 -16.80 -11.68
N HIS A 587 5.21 -16.01 -10.60
CA HIS A 587 6.31 -15.71 -9.68
C HIS A 587 6.87 -16.98 -9.02
N GLN A 588 6.01 -17.86 -8.50
CA GLN A 588 6.44 -19.10 -7.84
C GLN A 588 7.02 -20.12 -8.82
N VAL A 589 6.37 -20.31 -9.97
CA VAL A 589 6.85 -21.19 -11.05
C VAL A 589 8.23 -20.72 -11.50
N ARG A 590 8.45 -19.43 -11.74
CA ARG A 590 9.77 -18.89 -12.10
C ARG A 590 10.83 -19.24 -11.04
N ALA A 591 10.50 -19.08 -9.77
CA ALA A 591 11.42 -19.39 -8.66
C ALA A 591 11.84 -20.87 -8.62
N PHE A 592 11.05 -21.77 -9.20
CA PHE A 592 11.35 -23.21 -9.27
C PHE A 592 12.30 -23.58 -10.42
N GLY A 593 12.60 -22.63 -11.32
CA GLY A 593 13.57 -22.78 -12.39
C GLY A 593 13.06 -23.59 -13.58
N PRO A 594 11.97 -23.18 -14.25
CA PRO A 594 11.47 -23.84 -15.44
C PRO A 594 12.48 -23.68 -16.57
N GLY A 595 12.47 -24.60 -17.53
CA GLY A 595 13.26 -24.45 -18.75
C GLY A 595 12.73 -23.30 -19.61
N ARG A 596 11.41 -23.06 -19.57
CA ARG A 596 10.75 -21.90 -20.17
C ARG A 596 9.39 -21.64 -19.50
N LEU A 597 9.01 -20.37 -19.30
CA LEU A 597 7.73 -19.98 -18.69
C LEU A 597 6.95 -19.07 -19.63
N PHE A 598 5.85 -19.57 -20.18
CA PHE A 598 4.96 -18.83 -21.09
C PHE A 598 3.78 -18.21 -20.34
N LEU A 599 3.53 -16.93 -20.61
CA LEU A 599 2.49 -16.12 -20.00
C LEU A 599 1.37 -15.86 -21.02
N LEU A 600 0.22 -16.52 -20.87
CA LEU A 600 -0.92 -16.36 -21.78
C LEU A 600 -2.07 -15.60 -21.11
N ASP A 601 -2.51 -14.52 -21.75
CA ASP A 601 -3.69 -13.75 -21.34
C ASP A 601 -4.28 -13.00 -22.55
N HIS A 602 -5.54 -12.58 -22.44
CA HIS A 602 -6.14 -11.70 -23.44
C HIS A 602 -5.87 -10.21 -23.13
N ASP A 603 -5.50 -9.89 -21.89
CA ASP A 603 -5.23 -8.52 -21.43
C ASP A 603 -3.74 -8.19 -21.56
N GLU A 604 -3.42 -7.44 -22.63
CA GLU A 604 -2.08 -6.91 -22.93
C GLU A 604 -1.49 -6.11 -21.75
N SER A 605 -2.28 -5.28 -21.08
CA SER A 605 -1.79 -4.39 -20.03
C SER A 605 -1.40 -5.17 -18.77
N ASN A 606 -2.17 -6.21 -18.42
CA ASN A 606 -1.82 -7.08 -17.31
C ASN A 606 -0.58 -7.92 -17.61
N LEU A 607 -0.45 -8.44 -18.84
CA LEU A 607 0.75 -9.18 -19.26
C LEU A 607 2.00 -8.31 -19.23
N HIS A 608 1.91 -7.08 -19.74
CA HIS A 608 3.01 -6.13 -19.71
C HIS A 608 3.44 -5.79 -18.28
N SER A 609 2.46 -5.56 -17.39
CA SER A 609 2.73 -5.31 -15.97
C SER A 609 3.42 -6.50 -15.30
N LEU A 610 2.93 -7.72 -15.55
CA LEU A 610 3.54 -8.95 -15.02
C LEU A 610 4.96 -9.17 -15.58
N GLN A 611 5.20 -8.86 -16.85
CA GLN A 611 6.54 -8.95 -17.44
C GLN A 611 7.53 -8.04 -16.69
N LEU A 612 7.16 -6.77 -16.47
CA LEU A 612 7.96 -5.83 -15.70
C LEU A 612 8.22 -6.33 -14.27
N GLU A 613 7.21 -6.90 -13.61
CA GLU A 613 7.34 -7.46 -12.27
C GLU A 613 8.35 -8.64 -12.22
N LEU A 614 8.27 -9.54 -13.20
CA LEU A 614 9.11 -10.73 -13.27
C LEU A 614 10.55 -10.39 -13.69
N TYR A 615 10.72 -9.65 -14.78
CA TYR A 615 12.01 -9.46 -15.45
C TYR A 615 12.69 -8.12 -15.14
N GLY A 616 11.94 -7.09 -14.73
CA GLY A 616 12.47 -5.75 -14.46
C GLY A 616 12.69 -4.89 -15.71
N ASP A 617 12.44 -5.44 -16.90
CA ASP A 617 12.36 -4.71 -18.16
C ASP A 617 11.22 -5.28 -19.02
N ALA A 618 10.78 -4.50 -20.01
CA ALA A 618 9.73 -4.89 -20.97
C ALA A 618 10.30 -5.27 -22.35
N LEU A 619 11.62 -5.35 -22.49
CA LEU A 619 12.29 -5.52 -23.79
C LEU A 619 12.80 -6.96 -23.99
N CYS A 620 12.80 -7.79 -22.95
CA CYS A 620 13.28 -9.16 -22.99
C CYS A 620 12.19 -10.17 -22.61
N SER A 621 11.41 -10.68 -23.59
CA SER A 621 11.07 -12.12 -23.68
C SER A 621 10.09 -12.42 -24.82
N ASP A 622 10.37 -13.47 -25.60
CA ASP A 622 9.44 -14.13 -26.53
C ASP A 622 8.37 -15.00 -25.81
N ASP A 623 8.22 -14.82 -24.50
CA ASP A 623 7.48 -15.73 -23.62
C ASP A 623 6.07 -15.21 -23.28
N ILE A 624 5.61 -14.15 -23.95
CA ILE A 624 4.28 -13.56 -23.81
C ILE A 624 3.39 -14.00 -24.96
N VAL A 625 2.21 -14.50 -24.62
CA VAL A 625 1.21 -14.97 -25.58
C VAL A 625 -0.09 -14.19 -25.37
N ILE A 626 -0.30 -13.17 -26.19
CA ILE A 626 -1.60 -12.48 -26.24
C ILE A 626 -2.57 -13.39 -27.00
N SER A 627 -3.57 -13.93 -26.29
CA SER A 627 -4.59 -14.81 -26.86
C SER A 627 -5.81 -14.92 -25.96
N ASP A 628 -6.98 -15.01 -26.58
CA ASP A 628 -8.20 -15.46 -25.91
C ASP A 628 -8.28 -16.99 -25.99
N ILE A 629 -8.59 -17.66 -24.88
CA ILE A 629 -8.78 -19.12 -24.82
C ILE A 629 -10.00 -19.59 -25.63
N ARG A 630 -10.89 -18.66 -25.99
CA ARG A 630 -12.05 -18.90 -26.86
C ARG A 630 -11.66 -19.08 -28.34
N ASP A 631 -10.52 -18.55 -28.76
CA ASP A 631 -10.00 -18.66 -30.13
C ASP A 631 -9.31 -20.02 -30.34
N ARG A 632 -10.08 -21.01 -30.80
CA ARG A 632 -9.55 -22.37 -30.99
C ARG A 632 -8.39 -22.44 -32.00
N PRO A 633 -8.47 -21.88 -33.23
CA PRO A 633 -7.33 -21.86 -34.15
C PRO A 633 -6.05 -21.29 -33.53
N ARG A 634 -6.17 -20.21 -32.75
CA ARG A 634 -5.00 -19.60 -32.07
C ARG A 634 -4.45 -20.49 -30.97
N ILE A 635 -5.29 -21.07 -30.12
CA ILE A 635 -4.84 -22.01 -29.08
C ILE A 635 -4.16 -23.24 -29.70
N ASP A 636 -4.69 -23.77 -30.80
CA ASP A 636 -4.08 -24.88 -31.53
C ASP A 636 -2.72 -24.51 -32.14
N GLN A 637 -2.56 -23.27 -32.59
CA GLN A 637 -1.25 -22.76 -33.02
C GLN A 637 -0.27 -22.69 -31.85
N VAL A 638 -0.66 -22.07 -30.74
CA VAL A 638 0.17 -21.88 -29.55
C VAL A 638 0.67 -23.22 -29.01
N PHE A 639 -0.20 -24.23 -28.87
CA PHE A 639 0.22 -25.54 -28.37
C PHE A 639 1.12 -26.30 -29.34
N ARG A 640 0.95 -26.13 -30.66
CA ARG A 640 1.88 -26.71 -31.65
C ARG A 640 3.26 -26.07 -31.60
N GLU A 641 3.34 -24.76 -31.40
CA GLU A 641 4.59 -24.01 -31.38
C GLU A 641 5.34 -24.18 -30.04
N LEU A 642 4.64 -24.00 -28.91
CA LEU A 642 5.25 -24.01 -27.59
C LEU A 642 5.43 -25.43 -27.03
N ARG A 643 4.49 -26.33 -27.38
CA ARG A 643 4.39 -27.71 -26.87
C ARG A 643 4.59 -27.80 -25.34
N PRO A 644 3.81 -27.11 -24.50
CA PRO A 644 4.07 -27.07 -23.06
C PRO A 644 4.06 -28.47 -22.42
N ASP A 645 4.97 -28.69 -21.48
CA ASP A 645 5.04 -29.92 -20.68
C ASP A 645 4.06 -29.84 -19.50
N VAL A 646 3.88 -28.64 -18.94
CA VAL A 646 2.96 -28.36 -17.83
C VAL A 646 2.09 -27.16 -18.18
N VAL A 647 0.78 -27.29 -17.95
CA VAL A 647 -0.20 -26.21 -18.14
C VAL A 647 -0.93 -25.94 -16.84
N PHE A 648 -0.87 -24.70 -16.37
CA PHE A 648 -1.69 -24.20 -15.29
C PHE A 648 -2.79 -23.29 -15.85
N HIS A 649 -4.04 -23.70 -15.69
CA HIS A 649 -5.18 -23.00 -16.28
C HIS A 649 -5.92 -22.12 -15.28
N ALA A 650 -5.56 -20.83 -15.24
CA ALA A 650 -6.21 -19.82 -14.39
C ALA A 650 -7.18 -18.90 -15.14
N ALA A 651 -7.18 -18.90 -16.48
CA ALA A 651 -8.06 -18.05 -17.30
C ALA A 651 -9.54 -18.46 -17.16
N ALA A 652 -10.35 -17.62 -16.52
CA ALA A 652 -11.79 -17.81 -16.39
C ALA A 652 -12.51 -16.56 -15.89
N HIS A 653 -13.81 -16.47 -16.14
CA HIS A 653 -14.67 -15.51 -15.46
C HIS A 653 -15.02 -16.01 -14.05
N LYS A 654 -14.82 -15.14 -13.04
CA LYS A 654 -14.94 -15.50 -11.62
C LYS A 654 -16.04 -14.77 -10.83
N HIS A 655 -16.70 -13.76 -11.41
CA HIS A 655 -17.65 -12.91 -10.69
C HIS A 655 -19.08 -13.45 -10.81
N LEU A 656 -19.57 -14.12 -9.76
CA LEU A 656 -20.90 -14.74 -9.73
C LEU A 656 -22.03 -13.80 -10.17
N PRO A 657 -22.20 -12.57 -9.62
CA PRO A 657 -23.30 -11.71 -10.03
C PRO A 657 -23.29 -11.34 -11.51
N LEU A 658 -22.09 -11.17 -12.09
CA LEU A 658 -21.95 -10.85 -13.51
C LEU A 658 -22.27 -12.06 -14.39
N LEU A 659 -21.94 -13.27 -13.96
CA LEU A 659 -22.26 -14.49 -14.72
C LEU A 659 -23.72 -14.90 -14.59
N GLU A 660 -24.44 -14.48 -13.54
CA GLU A 660 -25.89 -14.60 -13.50
C GLU A 660 -26.56 -13.70 -14.55
N LEU A 661 -26.03 -12.48 -14.76
CA LEU A 661 -26.51 -11.55 -15.79
C LEU A 661 -26.08 -11.94 -17.20
N HIS A 662 -24.90 -12.54 -17.33
CA HIS A 662 -24.27 -12.88 -18.63
C HIS A 662 -23.85 -14.36 -18.69
N PRO A 663 -24.80 -15.30 -18.60
CA PRO A 663 -24.47 -16.73 -18.50
C PRO A 663 -23.75 -17.29 -19.72
N CYS A 664 -24.06 -16.75 -20.91
CA CYS A 664 -23.41 -17.11 -22.16
C CYS A 664 -21.89 -16.89 -22.12
N GLU A 665 -21.43 -15.83 -21.44
CA GLU A 665 -19.99 -15.53 -21.30
C GLU A 665 -19.28 -16.51 -20.38
N GLY A 666 -19.99 -17.01 -19.36
CA GLY A 666 -19.51 -18.11 -18.50
C GLY A 666 -19.30 -19.39 -19.29
N VAL A 667 -20.26 -19.76 -20.16
CA VAL A 667 -20.13 -20.93 -21.03
C VAL A 667 -18.95 -20.79 -22.00
N LYS A 668 -18.87 -19.66 -22.73
CA LYS A 668 -17.80 -19.44 -23.72
C LYS A 668 -16.42 -19.50 -23.10
N SER A 669 -16.21 -18.89 -21.93
CA SER A 669 -14.90 -18.85 -21.29
C SER A 669 -14.61 -20.09 -20.46
N ASN A 670 -15.47 -20.40 -19.49
CA ASN A 670 -15.18 -21.40 -18.46
C ASN A 670 -15.37 -22.83 -18.98
N VAL A 671 -16.27 -23.04 -19.96
CA VAL A 671 -16.55 -24.37 -20.53
C VAL A 671 -15.80 -24.54 -21.86
N ARG A 672 -16.20 -23.79 -22.90
CA ARG A 672 -15.63 -23.94 -24.26
C ARG A 672 -14.13 -23.58 -24.31
N GLY A 673 -13.72 -22.53 -23.61
CA GLY A 673 -12.30 -22.15 -23.50
C GLY A 673 -11.45 -23.23 -22.81
N THR A 674 -11.96 -23.85 -21.76
CA THR A 674 -11.31 -25.00 -21.10
C THR A 674 -11.21 -26.20 -22.04
N GLU A 675 -12.29 -26.54 -22.76
CA GLU A 675 -12.28 -27.63 -23.75
C GLU A 675 -11.23 -27.39 -24.84
N ASN A 676 -11.10 -26.16 -25.34
CA ASN A 676 -10.09 -25.79 -26.32
C ASN A 676 -8.67 -26.10 -25.82
N LEU A 677 -8.36 -25.72 -24.58
CA LEU A 677 -7.06 -25.95 -23.97
C LEU A 677 -6.82 -27.44 -23.72
N LEU A 678 -7.80 -28.20 -23.22
CA LEU A 678 -7.67 -29.63 -22.98
C LEU A 678 -7.40 -30.41 -24.27
N GLN A 679 -8.14 -30.11 -25.34
CA GLN A 679 -7.95 -30.76 -26.64
C GLN A 679 -6.61 -30.36 -27.29
N ALA A 680 -6.13 -29.14 -27.07
CA ALA A 680 -4.81 -28.72 -27.53
C ALA A 680 -3.68 -29.36 -26.72
N ALA A 681 -3.82 -29.45 -25.39
CA ALA A 681 -2.89 -30.10 -24.47
C ALA A 681 -2.74 -31.59 -24.75
N SER A 682 -3.86 -32.30 -24.92
CA SER A 682 -3.88 -33.72 -25.29
C SER A 682 -3.14 -33.96 -26.62
N ARG A 683 -3.43 -33.17 -27.66
CA ARG A 683 -2.75 -33.30 -28.97
C ARG A 683 -1.27 -32.93 -28.93
N ALA A 684 -0.86 -32.01 -28.06
CA ALA A 684 0.53 -31.64 -27.87
C ALA A 684 1.32 -32.62 -26.99
N GLY A 685 0.64 -33.57 -26.34
CA GLY A 685 1.26 -34.49 -25.38
C GLY A 685 1.71 -33.81 -24.10
N THR A 686 0.94 -32.83 -23.60
CA THR A 686 1.22 -32.16 -22.33
C THR A 686 1.20 -33.17 -21.18
N GLU A 687 2.24 -33.20 -20.35
CA GLU A 687 2.41 -34.18 -19.28
C GLU A 687 1.52 -33.88 -18.06
N ARG A 688 1.33 -32.59 -17.75
CA ARG A 688 0.52 -32.15 -16.61
C ARG A 688 -0.40 -31.00 -16.99
N PHE A 689 -1.69 -31.11 -16.68
CA PHE A 689 -2.66 -30.02 -16.82
C PHE A 689 -3.41 -29.84 -15.51
N VAL A 690 -3.43 -28.62 -14.98
CA VAL A 690 -4.17 -28.30 -13.74
C VAL A 690 -5.18 -27.19 -14.02
N LEU A 691 -6.47 -27.51 -13.88
CA LEU A 691 -7.57 -26.55 -13.93
C LEU A 691 -7.76 -25.88 -12.56
N ILE A 692 -7.90 -24.55 -12.55
CA ILE A 692 -8.32 -23.81 -11.35
C ILE A 692 -9.84 -23.61 -11.36
N SER A 693 -10.51 -24.23 -10.40
CA SER A 693 -11.96 -24.18 -10.15
C SER A 693 -12.28 -23.47 -8.83
N THR A 694 -13.51 -23.59 -8.33
CA THR A 694 -14.04 -22.90 -7.15
C THR A 694 -14.93 -23.84 -6.34
N ASP A 695 -15.01 -23.58 -5.04
CA ASP A 695 -15.97 -24.21 -4.11
C ASP A 695 -17.42 -24.21 -4.62
N LYS A 696 -17.85 -23.17 -5.34
CA LYS A 696 -19.19 -23.07 -5.95
C LYS A 696 -19.51 -24.15 -6.98
N ALA A 697 -18.50 -24.88 -7.47
CA ALA A 697 -18.69 -26.03 -8.34
C ALA A 697 -19.25 -27.25 -7.58
N ALA A 698 -19.06 -27.32 -6.25
CA ALA A 698 -19.73 -28.31 -5.40
C ALA A 698 -21.23 -27.97 -5.28
N ASP A 699 -22.10 -28.91 -5.66
CA ASP A 699 -23.56 -28.75 -5.72
C ASP A 699 -23.99 -27.42 -6.37
N PRO A 700 -23.78 -27.25 -7.70
CA PRO A 700 -23.86 -25.96 -8.35
C PRO A 700 -25.29 -25.41 -8.46
N VAL A 701 -25.56 -24.26 -7.83
CA VAL A 701 -26.83 -23.52 -7.92
C VAL A 701 -26.72 -22.19 -8.69
N SER A 702 -25.49 -21.78 -9.01
CA SER A 702 -25.18 -20.57 -9.78
C SER A 702 -24.57 -20.90 -11.13
N VAL A 703 -24.65 -19.99 -12.08
CA VAL A 703 -24.03 -20.15 -13.40
C VAL A 703 -22.50 -20.28 -13.29
N LEU A 704 -21.88 -19.54 -12.37
CA LEU A 704 -20.44 -19.69 -12.08
C LEU A 704 -20.13 -21.12 -11.63
N GLY A 705 -20.88 -21.62 -10.65
CA GLY A 705 -20.72 -22.99 -10.15
C GLY A 705 -20.95 -24.02 -11.24
N ALA A 706 -22.02 -23.89 -12.01
CA ALA A 706 -22.39 -24.81 -13.09
C ALA A 706 -21.31 -24.88 -14.18
N THR A 707 -20.86 -23.72 -14.66
CA THR A 707 -19.83 -23.67 -15.71
C THR A 707 -18.46 -24.17 -15.24
N LYS A 708 -18.11 -23.96 -13.97
CA LYS A 708 -16.88 -24.50 -13.38
C LYS A 708 -16.96 -26.00 -13.10
N HIS A 709 -18.11 -26.50 -12.69
CA HIS A 709 -18.32 -27.93 -12.55
C HIS A 709 -18.26 -28.66 -13.90
N LEU A 710 -18.86 -28.09 -14.96
CA LEU A 710 -18.70 -28.62 -16.32
C LEU A 710 -17.23 -28.64 -16.76
N ALA A 711 -16.44 -27.62 -16.38
CA ALA A 711 -15.01 -27.60 -16.66
C ALA A 711 -14.26 -28.75 -15.94
N GLU A 712 -14.62 -29.07 -14.70
CA GLU A 712 -14.07 -30.23 -13.97
C GLU A 712 -14.44 -31.55 -14.65
N LEU A 713 -15.68 -31.69 -15.11
CA LEU A 713 -16.11 -32.89 -15.84
C LEU A 713 -15.39 -33.03 -17.20
N LEU A 714 -15.13 -31.91 -17.90
CA LEU A 714 -14.32 -31.90 -19.12
C LEU A 714 -12.87 -32.35 -18.85
N VAL A 715 -12.27 -31.95 -17.73
CA VAL A 715 -10.92 -32.41 -17.33
C VAL A 715 -10.91 -33.92 -17.12
N ARG A 716 -11.92 -34.47 -16.41
CA ARG A 716 -12.07 -35.91 -16.22
C ARG A 716 -12.22 -36.66 -17.54
N GLN A 717 -13.14 -36.21 -18.39
CA GLN A 717 -13.34 -36.81 -19.71
C GLN A 717 -12.08 -36.73 -20.58
N ALA A 718 -11.32 -35.63 -20.50
CA ALA A 718 -10.07 -35.47 -21.22
C ALA A 718 -8.97 -36.39 -20.68
N GLN A 719 -8.97 -36.71 -19.38
CA GLN A 719 -8.05 -37.68 -18.77
C GLN A 719 -8.28 -39.09 -19.33
N ASP A 720 -9.54 -39.52 -19.51
CA ASP A 720 -9.86 -40.86 -20.03
C ASP A 720 -9.34 -41.08 -21.46
N GLY A 721 -9.29 -40.00 -22.26
CA GLY A 721 -8.75 -39.98 -23.62
C GLY A 721 -7.31 -39.46 -23.73
N ALA A 722 -6.61 -39.24 -22.62
CA ALA A 722 -5.28 -38.63 -22.63
C ALA A 722 -4.20 -39.59 -23.14
N PRO A 723 -3.15 -39.10 -23.82
CA PRO A 723 -2.00 -39.92 -24.20
C PRO A 723 -1.32 -40.54 -22.96
N PRO A 724 -0.66 -41.71 -23.11
CA PRO A 724 0.10 -42.32 -22.02
C PRO A 724 1.11 -41.33 -21.41
N GLY A 725 1.04 -41.14 -20.09
CA GLY A 725 1.91 -40.24 -19.34
C GLY A 725 1.32 -38.84 -19.07
N SER A 726 0.23 -38.46 -19.74
CA SER A 726 -0.50 -37.22 -19.48
C SER A 726 -1.44 -37.37 -18.27
N VAL A 727 -1.36 -36.41 -17.35
CA VAL A 727 -2.21 -36.34 -16.15
C VAL A 727 -2.88 -34.98 -16.06
N PHE A 728 -4.21 -35.00 -16.13
CA PHE A 728 -5.07 -33.82 -16.08
C PHE A 728 -5.89 -33.86 -14.79
N THR A 729 -5.88 -32.76 -14.05
CA THR A 729 -6.50 -32.64 -12.74
C THR A 729 -7.10 -31.25 -12.56
N ALA A 730 -7.91 -31.07 -11.52
CA ALA A 730 -8.45 -29.78 -11.12
C ALA A 730 -8.24 -29.51 -9.63
N VAL A 731 -8.32 -28.23 -9.25
CA VAL A 731 -8.34 -27.80 -7.85
C VAL A 731 -9.56 -26.91 -7.59
N ARG A 732 -10.15 -26.98 -6.40
CA ARG A 732 -11.22 -26.04 -5.98
C ARG A 732 -10.71 -25.05 -4.96
N PHE A 733 -10.84 -23.76 -5.27
CA PHE A 733 -10.52 -22.69 -4.35
C PHE A 733 -11.72 -22.28 -3.50
N GLY A 734 -11.46 -21.94 -2.24
CA GLY A 734 -12.36 -21.08 -1.47
C GLY A 734 -12.24 -19.61 -1.92
N ASN A 735 -12.64 -18.71 -1.04
CA ASN A 735 -12.48 -17.27 -1.28
C ASN A 735 -11.03 -16.88 -0.98
N VAL A 736 -10.32 -16.40 -1.98
CA VAL A 736 -8.91 -16.01 -1.86
C VAL A 736 -8.80 -14.57 -1.38
N LEU A 737 -8.25 -14.38 -0.18
CA LEU A 737 -7.95 -13.06 0.40
C LEU A 737 -6.75 -12.42 -0.31
N GLY A 738 -6.76 -11.10 -0.45
CA GLY A 738 -5.64 -10.35 -1.06
C GLY A 738 -5.58 -10.37 -2.58
N SER A 739 -6.58 -10.92 -3.28
CA SER A 739 -6.67 -10.85 -4.75
C SER A 739 -7.32 -9.54 -5.23
N ARG A 740 -7.01 -9.09 -6.46
CA ARG A 740 -7.63 -7.89 -7.06
C ARG A 740 -9.16 -8.07 -7.17
N GLY A 741 -9.89 -7.06 -6.71
CA GLY A 741 -11.36 -7.07 -6.65
C GLY A 741 -11.95 -8.06 -5.63
N SER A 742 -11.16 -8.52 -4.67
CA SER A 742 -11.63 -9.38 -3.58
C SER A 742 -12.32 -8.59 -2.48
N LEU A 743 -12.98 -9.32 -1.58
CA LEU A 743 -13.72 -8.78 -0.45
C LEU A 743 -12.93 -7.71 0.32
N LEU A 744 -11.68 -7.97 0.70
CA LEU A 744 -10.89 -7.02 1.49
C LEU A 744 -10.67 -5.68 0.75
N SER A 745 -10.46 -5.70 -0.56
CA SER A 745 -10.33 -4.46 -1.34
C SER A 745 -11.62 -3.64 -1.38
N VAL A 746 -12.77 -4.31 -1.45
CA VAL A 746 -14.09 -3.66 -1.38
C VAL A 746 -14.36 -3.11 0.02
N LEU A 747 -14.01 -3.87 1.07
CA LEU A 747 -14.14 -3.43 2.45
C LEU A 747 -13.26 -2.20 2.73
N ALA A 748 -11.99 -2.24 2.31
CA ALA A 748 -11.08 -1.11 2.43
C ALA A 748 -11.65 0.15 1.75
N GLN A 749 -12.21 0.00 0.56
CA GLN A 749 -12.84 1.12 -0.17
C GLN A 749 -14.10 1.65 0.54
N GLN A 750 -15.01 0.77 0.96
CA GLN A 750 -16.25 1.17 1.63
C GLN A 750 -15.95 1.87 2.97
N ILE A 751 -15.06 1.30 3.78
CA ILE A 751 -14.64 1.84 5.07
C ILE A 751 -13.91 3.19 4.88
N SER A 752 -12.95 3.26 3.97
CA SER A 752 -12.20 4.51 3.71
C SER A 752 -13.08 5.63 3.15
N SER A 753 -14.13 5.31 2.40
CA SER A 753 -15.10 6.29 1.89
C SER A 753 -16.12 6.75 2.94
N GLY A 754 -16.16 6.12 4.12
CA GLY A 754 -17.18 6.34 5.14
C GLY A 754 -18.59 5.88 4.72
N SER A 755 -18.68 4.94 3.77
CA SER A 755 -19.95 4.36 3.32
C SER A 755 -20.28 3.12 4.17
N PRO A 756 -21.57 2.80 4.39
CA PRO A 756 -21.95 1.56 5.05
C PRO A 756 -21.38 0.35 4.31
N VAL A 757 -20.78 -0.59 5.04
CA VAL A 757 -20.27 -1.84 4.49
C VAL A 757 -21.44 -2.75 4.15
N THR A 758 -21.49 -3.25 2.92
CA THR A 758 -22.60 -4.10 2.49
C THR A 758 -22.29 -5.58 2.70
N VAL A 759 -23.17 -6.27 3.44
CA VAL A 759 -23.11 -7.72 3.66
C VAL A 759 -24.42 -8.35 3.19
N THR A 760 -24.37 -9.51 2.55
CA THR A 760 -25.58 -10.09 1.96
C THR A 760 -26.55 -10.64 3.00
N HIS A 761 -26.05 -11.35 4.01
CA HIS A 761 -26.87 -11.90 5.10
C HIS A 761 -26.05 -11.97 6.40
N PRO A 762 -26.65 -11.76 7.60
CA PRO A 762 -25.92 -11.84 8.88
C PRO A 762 -25.25 -13.20 9.11
N ASP A 763 -25.89 -14.29 8.66
CA ASP A 763 -25.40 -15.65 8.84
C ASP A 763 -24.59 -16.19 7.65
N VAL A 764 -24.21 -15.34 6.68
CA VAL A 764 -23.48 -15.80 5.50
C VAL A 764 -22.06 -16.23 5.88
N THR A 765 -21.68 -17.45 5.51
CA THR A 765 -20.35 -18.01 5.81
C THR A 765 -19.61 -18.39 4.53
N ARG A 766 -18.28 -18.25 4.55
CA ARG A 766 -17.41 -18.54 3.41
C ARG A 766 -16.14 -19.22 3.88
N PHE A 767 -15.62 -20.15 3.09
CA PHE A 767 -14.27 -20.67 3.29
C PHE A 767 -13.26 -19.68 2.71
N PHE A 768 -12.20 -19.42 3.46
CA PHE A 768 -11.14 -18.49 3.06
C PHE A 768 -9.79 -19.18 3.03
N MET A 769 -9.00 -18.76 2.05
CA MET A 769 -7.60 -19.14 1.89
C MET A 769 -6.78 -17.92 1.46
N THR A 770 -5.48 -17.98 1.66
CA THR A 770 -4.55 -16.95 1.19
C THR A 770 -4.14 -17.19 -0.26
N VAL A 771 -3.49 -16.20 -0.90
CA VAL A 771 -2.93 -16.39 -2.24
C VAL A 771 -1.83 -17.47 -2.23
N GLU A 772 -0.99 -17.49 -1.20
CA GLU A 772 0.06 -18.52 -1.03
C GLU A 772 -0.54 -19.92 -0.87
N GLU A 773 -1.63 -20.04 -0.11
CA GLU A 773 -2.34 -21.31 0.02
C GLU A 773 -2.95 -21.78 -1.31
N ALA A 774 -3.47 -20.85 -2.11
CA ALA A 774 -4.10 -21.15 -3.40
C ALA A 774 -3.06 -21.62 -4.43
N VAL A 775 -1.95 -20.91 -4.55
CA VAL A 775 -0.86 -21.31 -5.45
C VAL A 775 -0.18 -22.59 -4.96
N GLY A 776 -0.05 -22.76 -3.64
CA GLY A 776 0.50 -23.99 -3.08
C GLY A 776 -0.35 -25.23 -3.35
N LEU A 777 -1.68 -25.11 -3.26
CA LEU A 777 -2.60 -26.18 -3.67
C LEU A 777 -2.41 -26.58 -5.14
N VAL A 778 -2.25 -25.61 -6.05
CA VAL A 778 -2.06 -25.86 -7.48
C VAL A 778 -0.77 -26.63 -7.75
N LEU A 779 0.34 -26.22 -7.12
CA LEU A 779 1.65 -26.84 -7.31
C LEU A 779 1.70 -28.25 -6.71
N GLU A 780 1.12 -28.46 -5.53
CA GLU A 780 1.02 -29.80 -4.94
C GLU A 780 0.10 -30.72 -5.74
N ALA A 781 -1.04 -30.22 -6.21
CA ALA A 781 -1.94 -30.98 -7.08
C ALA A 781 -1.23 -31.48 -8.34
N ALA A 782 -0.44 -30.63 -8.99
CA ALA A 782 0.35 -31.02 -10.16
C ALA A 782 1.34 -32.16 -9.89
N ARG A 783 1.85 -32.25 -8.65
CA ARG A 783 2.79 -33.28 -8.22
C ARG A 783 2.10 -34.59 -7.86
N MET A 784 1.00 -34.52 -7.10
CA MET A 784 0.36 -35.69 -6.50
C MET A 784 -0.74 -36.32 -7.37
N ALA A 785 -1.23 -35.62 -8.39
CA ALA A 785 -2.25 -36.13 -9.28
C ALA A 785 -1.78 -37.40 -10.01
N GLU A 786 -2.69 -38.37 -10.09
CA GLU A 786 -2.56 -39.60 -10.89
C GLU A 786 -3.50 -39.57 -12.11
N GLY A 787 -4.55 -38.73 -12.09
CA GLY A 787 -5.44 -38.46 -13.22
C GLY A 787 -6.91 -38.26 -12.82
N GLY A 788 -7.51 -37.17 -13.27
CA GLY A 788 -8.95 -36.91 -13.15
C GLY A 788 -9.43 -36.46 -11.77
N GLU A 789 -8.55 -36.32 -10.78
CA GLU A 789 -8.92 -35.91 -9.43
C GLU A 789 -9.24 -34.42 -9.34
N VAL A 790 -10.06 -34.07 -8.35
CA VAL A 790 -10.31 -32.69 -7.95
C VAL A 790 -9.78 -32.48 -6.53
N PHE A 791 -8.76 -31.65 -6.36
CA PHE A 791 -8.15 -31.42 -5.05
C PHE A 791 -8.70 -30.19 -4.34
N VAL A 792 -8.90 -30.33 -3.03
CA VAL A 792 -9.46 -29.28 -2.17
C VAL A 792 -8.60 -29.12 -0.92
N LEU A 793 -8.30 -27.88 -0.57
CA LEU A 793 -7.58 -27.57 0.67
C LEU A 793 -8.53 -27.67 1.88
N ASP A 794 -8.10 -28.37 2.93
CA ASP A 794 -8.77 -28.33 4.23
C ASP A 794 -8.56 -26.96 4.88
N MET A 795 -9.57 -26.10 4.77
CA MET A 795 -9.60 -24.75 5.35
C MET A 795 -10.17 -24.73 6.78
N SER A 796 -10.31 -25.89 7.42
CA SER A 796 -10.87 -26.10 8.77
C SER A 796 -12.37 -25.77 8.85
N SER A 797 -12.74 -24.52 9.12
CA SER A 797 -14.14 -24.10 9.31
C SER A 797 -14.46 -22.84 8.51
N PRO A 798 -15.69 -22.69 8.00
CA PRO A 798 -16.09 -21.49 7.28
C PRO A 798 -16.20 -20.29 8.23
N VAL A 799 -15.88 -19.09 7.73
CA VAL A 799 -15.87 -17.84 8.50
C VAL A 799 -17.13 -17.04 8.16
N ARG A 800 -17.80 -16.47 9.18
CA ARG A 800 -18.90 -15.53 8.96
C ARG A 800 -18.39 -14.21 8.41
N ILE A 801 -19.02 -13.70 7.35
CA ILE A 801 -18.59 -12.44 6.73
C ILE A 801 -18.71 -11.25 7.68
N VAL A 802 -19.75 -11.21 8.52
CA VAL A 802 -19.90 -10.15 9.53
C VAL A 802 -18.70 -10.10 10.49
N ASP A 803 -18.23 -11.26 10.96
CA ASP A 803 -17.09 -11.32 11.87
C ASP A 803 -15.80 -10.87 11.17
N LEU A 804 -15.62 -11.28 9.90
CA LEU A 804 -14.50 -10.83 9.08
C LEU A 804 -14.50 -9.31 8.87
N VAL A 805 -15.67 -8.72 8.55
CA VAL A 805 -15.83 -7.27 8.37
C VAL A 805 -15.47 -6.51 9.65
N ARG A 806 -15.96 -6.97 10.80
CA ARG A 806 -15.67 -6.34 12.10
C ARG A 806 -14.20 -6.42 12.46
N LYS A 807 -13.56 -7.59 12.29
CA LYS A 807 -12.12 -7.76 12.50
C LYS A 807 -11.31 -6.87 11.56
N PHE A 808 -11.69 -6.82 10.29
CA PHE A 808 -11.04 -5.95 9.31
C PHE A 808 -11.17 -4.47 9.69
N ALA A 809 -12.38 -4.01 10.03
CA ALA A 809 -12.61 -2.64 10.49
C ALA A 809 -11.77 -2.29 11.73
N HIS A 810 -11.70 -3.21 12.71
CA HIS A 810 -10.86 -3.05 13.90
C HIS A 810 -9.38 -2.93 13.55
N SER A 811 -8.86 -3.77 12.64
CA SER A 811 -7.46 -3.72 12.20
C SER A 811 -7.08 -2.42 11.48
N VAL A 812 -8.06 -1.72 10.88
CA VAL A 812 -7.87 -0.39 10.28
C VAL A 812 -8.31 0.75 11.20
N HIS A 813 -8.43 0.48 12.51
CA HIS A 813 -8.74 1.46 13.55
C HIS A 813 -10.14 2.13 13.42
N VAL A 814 -11.12 1.40 12.88
CA VAL A 814 -12.53 1.80 12.79
C VAL A 814 -13.37 0.89 13.68
N PRO A 815 -13.66 1.29 14.94
CA PRO A 815 -14.33 0.43 15.92
C PRO A 815 -15.83 0.22 15.64
N ASP A 816 -16.50 1.21 15.01
CA ASP A 816 -17.93 1.21 14.75
C ASP A 816 -18.21 1.18 13.24
N VAL A 817 -18.05 0.01 12.62
CA VAL A 817 -18.40 -0.19 11.21
C VAL A 817 -19.91 -0.38 11.05
N ASP A 818 -20.54 0.53 10.30
CA ASP A 818 -21.94 0.38 9.89
C ASP A 818 -22.04 -0.75 8.84
N ILE A 819 -22.84 -1.78 9.14
CA ILE A 819 -23.06 -2.93 8.26
C ILE A 819 -24.51 -2.90 7.77
N ARG A 820 -24.68 -2.69 6.47
CA ARG A 820 -25.97 -2.75 5.80
C ARG A 820 -26.19 -4.11 5.14
N PHE A 821 -27.28 -4.78 5.53
CA PHE A 821 -27.66 -6.06 4.92
C PHE A 821 -28.42 -5.88 3.61
N THR A 822 -27.96 -6.53 2.53
CA THR A 822 -28.56 -6.38 1.19
C THR A 822 -29.50 -7.52 0.79
N GLY A 823 -29.51 -8.63 1.53
CA GLY A 823 -30.11 -9.89 1.10
C GLY A 823 -29.18 -10.72 0.21
N LEU A 824 -29.44 -12.02 0.13
CA LEU A 824 -28.74 -12.94 -0.79
C LEU A 824 -29.10 -12.61 -2.24
N ARG A 825 -28.09 -12.61 -3.11
CA ARG A 825 -28.25 -12.37 -4.54
C ARG A 825 -28.66 -13.66 -5.27
N PRO A 826 -29.22 -13.57 -6.49
CA PRO A 826 -29.49 -14.73 -7.33
C PRO A 826 -28.26 -15.65 -7.43
N GLY A 827 -28.44 -16.95 -7.25
CA GLY A 827 -27.36 -17.95 -7.30
C GLY A 827 -26.42 -17.97 -6.07
N GLU A 828 -26.56 -17.06 -5.10
CA GLU A 828 -25.71 -17.02 -3.92
C GLU A 828 -26.21 -17.98 -2.83
N LYS A 829 -25.34 -18.89 -2.36
CA LYS A 829 -25.64 -19.76 -1.21
C LYS A 829 -25.45 -19.01 0.11
N LEU A 830 -26.26 -19.36 1.11
CA LEU A 830 -26.03 -18.89 2.48
C LEU A 830 -24.68 -19.41 3.01
N ASN A 831 -24.45 -20.71 2.84
CA ASN A 831 -23.21 -21.40 3.23
C ASN A 831 -22.70 -22.20 2.04
N GLU A 832 -21.42 -22.03 1.70
CA GLU A 832 -20.77 -22.82 0.66
C GLU A 832 -20.37 -24.20 1.20
N THR A 833 -20.24 -25.18 0.31
CA THR A 833 -19.76 -26.53 0.60
C THR A 833 -18.47 -26.79 -0.18
N LEU A 834 -17.54 -27.55 0.40
CA LEU A 834 -16.27 -27.89 -0.27
C LEU A 834 -16.39 -29.15 -1.15
N PHE A 835 -17.30 -30.05 -0.79
CA PHE A 835 -17.59 -31.31 -1.46
C PHE A 835 -19.07 -31.36 -1.80
N ALA A 836 -19.38 -31.89 -2.97
CA ALA A 836 -20.75 -32.13 -3.39
C ALA A 836 -21.36 -33.30 -2.60
N ALA A 837 -22.69 -33.35 -2.50
CA ALA A 837 -23.39 -34.41 -1.76
C ALA A 837 -23.10 -35.84 -2.28
N HIS A 838 -22.66 -35.95 -3.55
CA HIS A 838 -22.35 -37.19 -4.25
C HIS A 838 -20.83 -37.40 -4.46
N GLU A 839 -20.00 -36.68 -3.71
CA GLU A 839 -18.55 -36.86 -3.72
C GLU A 839 -18.08 -37.54 -2.43
N GLN A 840 -17.19 -38.51 -2.58
CA GLN A 840 -16.39 -39.01 -1.46
C GLN A 840 -15.10 -38.22 -1.38
N HIS A 841 -14.65 -37.92 -0.16
CA HIS A 841 -13.38 -37.25 0.05
C HIS A 841 -12.34 -38.23 0.61
N GLU A 842 -11.17 -38.25 0.00
CA GLU A 842 -10.05 -39.10 0.43
C GLU A 842 -8.86 -38.24 0.86
N ARG A 843 -8.07 -38.80 1.79
CA ARG A 843 -6.81 -38.17 2.20
C ARG A 843 -5.78 -38.39 1.11
N THR A 844 -5.10 -37.32 0.72
CA THR A 844 -3.96 -37.41 -0.19
C THR A 844 -2.67 -37.65 0.59
N ALA A 845 -1.55 -37.79 -0.13
CA ALA A 845 -0.21 -37.79 0.47
C ALA A 845 0.08 -36.51 1.28
N HIS A 846 -0.63 -35.40 1.01
CA HIS A 846 -0.51 -34.17 1.77
C HIS A 846 -1.59 -34.09 2.87
N PRO A 847 -1.24 -33.87 4.15
CA PRO A 847 -2.18 -34.00 5.28
C PRO A 847 -3.31 -32.98 5.29
N ARG A 848 -3.18 -31.88 4.53
CA ARG A 848 -4.17 -30.80 4.44
C ARG A 848 -4.87 -30.75 3.08
N ILE A 849 -4.51 -31.60 2.12
CA ILE A 849 -5.19 -31.63 0.82
C ILE A 849 -6.00 -32.91 0.72
N LEU A 850 -7.26 -32.75 0.33
CA LEU A 850 -8.21 -33.83 0.13
C LEU A 850 -8.49 -33.97 -1.37
N SER A 851 -8.71 -35.20 -1.81
CA SER A 851 -9.21 -35.49 -3.16
C SER A 851 -10.71 -35.68 -3.11
N ALA A 852 -11.45 -35.07 -4.04
CA ALA A 852 -12.87 -35.28 -4.25
C ALA A 852 -13.06 -36.25 -5.41
N LEU A 853 -13.64 -37.42 -5.11
CA LEU A 853 -13.99 -38.45 -6.07
C LEU A 853 -15.51 -38.47 -6.24
N SER A 854 -15.96 -38.17 -7.45
CA SER A 854 -17.38 -38.24 -7.77
C SER A 854 -17.83 -39.69 -7.90
N THR A 855 -18.94 -40.04 -7.24
CA THR A 855 -19.57 -41.37 -7.33
C THR A 855 -20.77 -41.40 -8.28
N ALA A 856 -20.99 -40.35 -9.07
CA ALA A 856 -22.14 -40.21 -9.96
C ALA A 856 -21.87 -40.85 -11.34
N ASP A 857 -22.94 -41.35 -11.97
CA ASP A 857 -22.92 -41.90 -13.34
C ASP A 857 -22.45 -40.84 -14.37
N GLU A 858 -21.80 -41.30 -15.44
CA GLU A 858 -21.27 -40.44 -16.50
C GLU A 858 -22.39 -39.61 -17.14
N THR A 859 -22.25 -38.29 -17.09
CA THR A 859 -23.11 -37.35 -17.82
C THR A 859 -22.72 -37.39 -19.31
N PRO A 860 -23.66 -37.49 -20.26
CA PRO A 860 -23.35 -37.56 -21.70
C PRO A 860 -22.97 -36.18 -22.25
N LEU A 861 -21.82 -35.65 -21.80
CA LEU A 861 -21.31 -34.34 -22.20
C LEU A 861 -21.21 -34.16 -23.73
N PRO A 862 -20.68 -35.13 -24.52
CA PRO A 862 -20.52 -34.94 -25.97
C PRO A 862 -21.83 -34.68 -26.72
N GLU A 863 -22.95 -35.21 -26.21
CA GLU A 863 -24.26 -35.07 -26.86
C GLU A 863 -24.89 -33.69 -26.58
N LEU A 864 -24.64 -33.12 -25.40
CA LEU A 864 -25.35 -31.94 -24.89
C LEU A 864 -24.51 -30.65 -24.93
N LEU A 865 -23.18 -30.73 -24.99
CA LEU A 865 -22.30 -29.56 -25.15
C LEU A 865 -22.55 -28.76 -26.44
N PRO A 866 -22.80 -29.38 -27.62
CA PRO A 866 -23.10 -28.64 -28.84
C PRO A 866 -24.33 -27.73 -28.71
N ASP A 867 -25.37 -28.20 -28.02
CA ASP A 867 -26.57 -27.41 -27.73
C ASP A 867 -26.24 -26.23 -26.81
N LEU A 868 -25.45 -26.47 -25.76
CA LEU A 868 -25.02 -25.45 -24.82
C LEU A 868 -24.19 -24.35 -25.53
N TYR A 869 -23.27 -24.74 -26.41
CA TYR A 869 -22.46 -23.80 -27.18
C TYR A 869 -23.28 -23.03 -28.20
N THR A 870 -24.22 -23.69 -28.88
CA THR A 870 -25.14 -23.03 -29.81
C THR A 870 -25.99 -21.97 -29.10
N ALA A 871 -26.50 -22.29 -27.90
CA ALA A 871 -27.24 -21.35 -27.07
C ALA A 871 -26.37 -20.15 -26.66
N ALA A 872 -25.13 -20.41 -26.21
CA ALA A 872 -24.19 -19.37 -25.83
C ALA A 872 -23.76 -18.47 -27.00
N ASP A 873 -23.54 -19.03 -28.19
CA ASP A 873 -23.16 -18.28 -29.40
C ASP A 873 -24.31 -17.38 -29.90
N ARG A 874 -25.57 -17.80 -29.69
CA ARG A 874 -26.76 -16.98 -29.93
C ARG A 874 -27.03 -15.95 -28.82
N ASN A 875 -26.23 -15.96 -27.75
CA ASN A 875 -26.45 -15.19 -26.52
C ASN A 875 -27.84 -15.43 -25.89
N ASP A 876 -28.36 -16.65 -26.00
CA ASP A 876 -29.66 -17.02 -25.42
C ASP A 876 -29.48 -17.51 -23.97
N SER A 877 -29.57 -16.57 -23.03
CA SER A 877 -29.39 -16.83 -21.60
C SER A 877 -30.40 -17.83 -21.03
N ALA A 878 -31.64 -17.81 -21.52
CA ALA A 878 -32.70 -18.70 -21.04
C ALA A 878 -32.43 -20.13 -21.50
N GLU A 879 -32.05 -20.30 -22.76
CA GLU A 879 -31.69 -21.60 -23.31
C GLU A 879 -30.42 -22.16 -22.66
N VAL A 880 -29.40 -21.31 -22.42
CA VAL A 880 -28.20 -21.73 -21.67
C VAL A 880 -28.58 -22.30 -20.31
N ARG A 881 -29.41 -21.60 -19.52
CA ARG A 881 -29.84 -22.10 -18.20
C ARG A 881 -30.62 -23.40 -18.30
N ARG A 882 -31.50 -23.53 -19.30
CA ARG A 882 -32.28 -24.75 -19.53
C ARG A 882 -31.38 -25.94 -19.87
N VAL A 883 -30.36 -25.72 -20.71
CA VAL A 883 -29.39 -26.77 -21.06
C VAL A 883 -28.48 -27.09 -19.87
N LEU A 884 -28.03 -26.10 -19.10
CA LEU A 884 -27.29 -26.31 -17.85
C LEU A 884 -28.09 -27.15 -16.84
N ALA A 885 -29.39 -26.90 -16.68
CA ALA A 885 -30.26 -27.68 -15.78
C ALA A 885 -30.46 -29.13 -16.23
N LYS A 886 -30.38 -29.40 -17.54
CA LYS A 886 -30.38 -30.76 -18.08
C LYS A 886 -29.04 -31.47 -17.84
N LEU A 887 -27.95 -30.74 -18.00
CA LEU A 887 -26.59 -31.25 -17.82
C LEU A 887 -26.26 -31.53 -16.35
N LEU A 888 -26.75 -30.68 -15.43
CA LEU A 888 -26.37 -30.70 -14.02
C LEU A 888 -27.60 -30.86 -13.13
N PRO A 889 -27.92 -32.10 -12.70
CA PRO A 889 -29.00 -32.35 -11.75
C PRO A 889 -28.81 -31.52 -10.47
N GLY A 890 -29.81 -30.69 -10.13
CA GLY A 890 -29.76 -29.77 -8.99
C GLY A 890 -29.53 -28.30 -9.35
N PHE A 891 -29.12 -27.99 -10.59
CA PHE A 891 -29.08 -26.60 -11.08
C PHE A 891 -30.50 -26.08 -11.40
N PRO A 892 -30.90 -24.89 -10.92
CA PRO A 892 -32.25 -24.37 -11.14
C PRO A 892 -32.51 -24.05 -12.62
N ALA A 893 -33.58 -24.63 -13.18
CA ALA A 893 -33.97 -24.48 -14.58
C ALA A 893 -34.56 -23.10 -14.95
N HIS A 894 -34.93 -22.29 -13.96
CA HIS A 894 -35.56 -20.97 -14.16
C HIS A 894 -34.75 -19.87 -13.50
N GLU A 895 -34.79 -18.68 -14.12
CA GLU A 895 -34.30 -17.45 -13.51
C GLU A 895 -35.00 -17.26 -12.16
N PRO A 896 -34.29 -17.09 -11.03
CA PRO A 896 -34.93 -16.73 -9.78
C PRO A 896 -35.73 -15.46 -10.04
N ALA A 897 -37.03 -15.45 -9.70
CA ALA A 897 -37.88 -14.29 -9.92
C ALA A 897 -37.15 -13.03 -9.46
N GLN A 898 -36.84 -12.12 -10.39
CA GLN A 898 -36.26 -10.83 -10.06
C GLN A 898 -37.24 -10.15 -9.11
N ARG A 899 -36.94 -10.16 -7.80
CA ARG A 899 -37.48 -9.14 -6.93
C ARG A 899 -36.93 -7.86 -7.52
N ALA A 900 -37.81 -7.07 -8.13
CA ALA A 900 -37.47 -5.76 -8.65
C ALA A 900 -36.52 -5.09 -7.66
N HIS A 901 -35.38 -4.60 -8.15
CA HIS A 901 -34.61 -3.64 -7.39
C HIS A 901 -35.54 -2.45 -7.16
N THR A 902 -36.31 -2.50 -6.08
CA THR A 902 -36.96 -1.33 -5.52
C THR A 902 -35.82 -0.35 -5.35
N ALA A 903 -35.94 0.80 -6.02
CA ALA A 903 -35.09 1.96 -5.78
C ALA A 903 -34.81 2.05 -4.27
N LEU A 904 -33.58 2.45 -3.92
CA LEU A 904 -33.09 2.77 -2.57
C LEU A 904 -34.06 3.71 -1.82
N ALA A 905 -35.21 3.19 -1.42
CA ALA A 905 -36.13 3.70 -0.44
C ALA A 905 -35.79 2.93 0.84
N ASP A 906 -35.52 3.68 1.91
CA ASP A 906 -35.17 3.16 3.23
C ASP A 906 -35.98 1.93 3.62
N PRO A 907 -35.34 0.79 3.91
CA PRO A 907 -35.94 -0.22 4.73
C PRO A 907 -35.52 0.09 6.17
N TYR A 908 -36.39 0.82 6.85
CA TYR A 908 -36.59 0.98 8.30
C TYR A 908 -36.44 2.41 8.88
N PRO A 909 -37.38 2.82 9.75
CA PRO A 909 -37.53 4.20 10.21
C PRO A 909 -36.49 4.57 11.27
N ASP A 910 -36.23 5.87 11.31
CA ASP A 910 -35.50 6.66 12.31
C ASP A 910 -35.67 6.12 13.74
N ASP A 911 -34.83 5.18 14.14
CA ASP A 911 -34.41 4.88 15.54
C ASP A 911 -33.47 3.65 15.60
N PHE A 912 -32.52 3.52 14.65
CA PHE A 912 -31.39 2.58 14.74
C PHE A 912 -30.08 3.23 14.33
#